data_AF-A0A7G4RKL8-F1
#
_entry.id   AF-A0A7G4RKL8-F1
#
_cell.length_a   1.000
_cell.length_b   1.000
_cell.length_c   1.000
_cell.angle_alpha   90.00
_cell.angle_beta   90.00
_cell.angle_gamma   90.00
#
_symmetry.space_group_name_H-M   'P 1'
#
loop_
_entity.id
_entity.type
_entity.pdbx_description
1 polymer ?
#
loop_
_entity_poly.entity_id
_entity_poly.type
_entity_poly.pdbx_seq_one_letter_code
_entity_poly.pdbx_strand_id
1 'polypeptide(L)'
;MGYCRLIGALSVVIPMTLFATIANTSAPPKTSTLPGSQNNSDNKQSLNITKNPVESKKNPQDLEVIKPLVNKVNYEVFLLIAQSYEILNNSSEALVFYNRALNYAQTNDEIETIRSKIEKVKQLPVNGTLNEEPIIQSARINIAKKYIDENKGQEALNAIKPLLTQSPNFEVFIITAQAYAEMDNPSVAMEYFNKALLLARSDVEIQIAKSGIDKMSKWLSEYNKALIGEQSDVDVTLVKKYINENNGIKALEELRPLLSKPQVPFEVLILAAQAHAELNEPALALSYYEKAELLADSEIKRQITNSGIQKMKTWLAQAKVSTSGPQIQDPKLDLAIKYIDTNQGKKALEILKPLLKSQQNFKIFRLAAQSYAEINEPSLSLSYYKKALSFAKTADEQKIASEGIKKMNNWLAKERKTAKPALSPLQIKLNLVREYISKDQGDKALELLQPLLLDKPNYQVFMLTALSYAQTNKPRLALNYYRNALPLATTPKDRVATLLGIGKMHFWMGQYFRAERAYAEIFKYPTNSREFDLALAGKVKSLAYADRPIRAFKSIPPDLIYETPELVVAAIQSSLWSDWADISKQISLDYEPIIVKIPPESALGKDISDAFWQINQATWPNAITPGYFYSIDSDDYQISRGYFNYTHYWSQIFQSEAGFIDTVYTQPLSKQPASIQSLSKLVSKTVYFGETIRPTRQLILSGRIAPSDYELWRPFLWSSQLTYRPSDYVSFLVQGFHEAVEALPALSQHITATQVHGNINLAPLPYVKVRGVLNNIRFSDTNNRDGYFVSVTTLLSTELGLSFILQEKGFRSKFVSPYYFSPNKYVLDTAILRLGRRYATRWHYYIDGGLGRQFVGVDNVDSRPSRTWQWGLGLNGPITDRVILNLYYLMTTQAANFTNSSVYKYQAGAVELKFLI
;
A
#
# COMPACT_ATOMS: atom_id res chain seq x y z
N MET A 1 2.59 15.79 41.07
CA MET A 1 3.63 16.83 41.25
C MET A 1 4.69 16.63 40.19
N GLY A 2 4.99 17.67 39.39
CA GLY A 2 6.18 17.76 38.52
C GLY A 2 5.96 17.50 37.01
N TYR A 3 6.15 18.56 36.20
CA TYR A 3 6.23 18.63 34.71
C TYR A 3 4.87 18.61 33.95
N CYS A 4 4.48 19.57 33.10
CA CYS A 4 5.24 20.52 32.27
C CYS A 4 4.65 21.95 32.31
N ARG A 5 5.48 22.93 32.70
CA ARG A 5 5.39 24.33 32.27
C ARG A 5 6.19 24.46 30.97
N LEU A 6 5.53 24.63 29.83
CA LEU A 6 6.12 25.23 28.62
C LEU A 6 5.02 25.63 27.63
N ILE A 7 4.32 26.72 27.92
CA ILE A 7 3.60 27.53 26.92
C ILE A 7 3.98 28.97 27.23
N GLY A 8 5.16 29.36 26.77
CA GLY A 8 5.70 30.71 26.84
C GLY A 8 6.60 30.91 25.64
N ALA A 9 6.21 31.87 24.79
CA ALA A 9 6.98 32.41 23.67
C ALA A 9 7.45 31.40 22.59
N LEU A 10 6.58 31.17 21.60
CA LEU A 10 6.99 30.73 20.26
C LEU A 10 6.58 31.81 19.25
N SER A 11 7.19 32.99 19.39
CA SER A 11 7.29 33.99 18.34
C SER A 11 8.42 33.56 17.40
N VAL A 12 8.13 32.57 16.55
CA VAL A 12 8.96 32.24 15.39
C VAL A 12 8.32 32.91 14.20
N VAL A 13 8.75 34.15 13.96
CA VAL A 13 8.60 34.84 12.69
C VAL A 13 9.66 34.25 11.75
N ILE A 14 9.25 33.30 10.91
CA ILE A 14 10.03 32.83 9.74
C ILE A 14 9.23 33.29 8.51
N PRO A 15 9.90 33.80 7.46
CA PRO A 15 9.38 34.94 6.70
C PRO A 15 8.25 34.57 5.74
N MET A 16 7.04 35.08 6.00
CA MET A 16 5.98 35.29 5.01
C MET A 16 6.31 36.41 3.99
N THR A 17 7.54 36.93 3.96
CA THR A 17 7.96 38.03 3.08
C THR A 17 8.11 37.64 1.62
N LEU A 18 8.13 36.36 1.23
CA LEU A 18 8.23 36.02 -0.21
C LEU A 18 6.91 36.21 -0.98
N PHE A 19 5.76 36.12 -0.32
CA PHE A 19 4.44 36.34 -0.95
C PHE A 19 3.80 37.69 -0.61
N ALA A 20 4.12 38.28 0.55
CA ALA A 20 3.56 39.58 0.95
C ALA A 20 4.22 40.79 0.26
N THR A 21 5.46 40.67 -0.22
CA THR A 21 6.21 41.81 -0.79
C THR A 21 5.77 42.17 -2.22
N ILE A 22 5.01 41.31 -2.91
CA ILE A 22 4.52 41.58 -4.28
C ILE A 22 3.14 42.27 -4.27
N ALA A 23 2.39 42.25 -3.16
CA ALA A 23 1.00 42.71 -3.11
C ALA A 23 0.78 44.12 -2.49
N ASN A 24 1.83 44.82 -2.04
CA ASN A 24 1.67 46.03 -1.23
C ASN A 24 2.20 47.33 -1.88
N THR A 25 2.01 47.49 -3.19
CA THR A 25 2.21 48.75 -3.91
C THR A 25 0.95 49.16 -4.67
N SER A 26 -0.11 49.50 -3.95
CA SER A 26 -1.15 50.38 -4.49
C SER A 26 -1.42 51.48 -3.45
N ALA A 27 -1.04 52.70 -3.80
CA ALA A 27 -1.26 53.88 -2.99
C ALA A 27 -2.76 54.17 -2.86
N PRO A 28 -3.27 54.60 -1.68
CA PRO A 28 -4.67 54.96 -1.53
C PRO A 28 -5.01 56.23 -2.34
N PRO A 29 -6.22 56.35 -2.90
CA PRO A 29 -6.66 57.60 -3.51
C PRO A 29 -6.78 58.69 -2.43
N LYS A 30 -6.25 59.88 -2.74
CA LYS A 30 -6.36 61.08 -1.90
C LYS A 30 -7.83 61.41 -1.64
N THR A 31 -8.22 61.40 -0.38
CA THR A 31 -9.50 61.92 0.11
C THR A 31 -9.53 63.45 -0.05
N SER A 32 -10.41 63.95 -0.91
CA SER A 32 -10.76 65.38 -0.95
C SER A 32 -11.72 65.68 0.21
N THR A 33 -11.27 66.51 1.15
CA THR A 33 -12.12 67.09 2.21
C THR A 33 -13.10 68.10 1.62
N LEU A 34 -14.40 67.86 1.81
CA LEU A 34 -15.46 68.88 1.68
C LEU A 34 -15.82 69.41 3.08
N PRO A 35 -16.08 70.73 3.23
CA PRO A 35 -16.34 71.35 4.52
C PRO A 35 -17.81 71.18 4.94
N GLY A 36 -18.02 71.25 6.25
CA GLY A 36 -19.30 71.02 6.91
C GLY A 36 -20.42 71.96 6.50
N SER A 37 -21.65 71.48 6.70
CA SER A 37 -22.88 72.23 6.52
C SER A 37 -23.71 72.09 7.78
N GLN A 38 -23.90 73.22 8.47
CA GLN A 38 -24.89 73.44 9.51
C GLN A 38 -26.31 73.41 8.94
N ASN A 39 -27.25 73.10 9.84
CA ASN A 39 -28.70 73.21 9.72
C ASN A 39 -29.20 74.37 8.84
N ASN A 40 -30.16 74.10 7.95
CA ASN A 40 -31.43 74.82 7.94
C ASN A 40 -32.51 74.13 7.10
N SER A 41 -33.74 74.34 7.55
CA SER A 41 -35.01 73.85 7.05
C SER A 41 -35.44 74.48 5.71
N ASP A 42 -36.41 73.82 5.09
CA ASP A 42 -37.33 74.31 4.06
C ASP A 42 -36.75 74.67 2.68
N ASN A 43 -36.89 73.74 1.72
CA ASN A 43 -37.61 74.04 0.48
C ASN A 43 -37.86 72.78 -0.37
N LYS A 44 -39.14 72.56 -0.71
CA LYS A 44 -39.56 71.67 -1.80
C LYS A 44 -39.27 72.38 -3.13
N GLN A 45 -38.26 71.92 -3.87
CA GLN A 45 -38.23 72.10 -5.32
C GLN A 45 -37.77 70.81 -6.00
N SER A 46 -38.65 70.29 -6.85
CA SER A 46 -38.47 69.17 -7.75
C SER A 46 -37.40 69.50 -8.80
N LEU A 47 -36.27 68.78 -8.77
CA LEU A 47 -35.25 68.80 -9.82
C LEU A 47 -35.46 67.60 -10.76
N ASN A 48 -35.91 67.88 -11.98
CA ASN A 48 -35.85 66.98 -13.12
C ASN A 48 -34.38 66.74 -13.48
N ILE A 49 -33.89 65.53 -13.24
CA ILE A 49 -32.59 65.06 -13.75
C ILE A 49 -32.86 64.33 -15.07
N THR A 50 -32.51 64.97 -16.17
CA THR A 50 -32.42 64.38 -17.51
C THR A 50 -31.33 63.31 -17.52
N LYS A 51 -31.73 62.07 -17.83
CA LYS A 51 -30.83 60.94 -18.07
C LYS A 51 -30.09 61.14 -19.39
N ASN A 52 -28.79 61.35 -19.34
CA ASN A 52 -27.89 60.99 -20.44
C ASN A 52 -27.10 59.75 -20.02
N PRO A 53 -27.20 58.61 -20.72
CA PRO A 53 -26.33 57.48 -20.47
C PRO A 53 -24.92 57.85 -20.94
N VAL A 54 -23.94 57.75 -20.04
CA VAL A 54 -22.53 57.75 -20.39
C VAL A 54 -22.26 56.41 -21.08
N GLU A 55 -22.23 56.41 -22.41
CA GLU A 55 -21.63 55.31 -23.17
C GLU A 55 -20.13 55.25 -22.80
N SER A 56 -19.76 54.27 -21.98
CA SER A 56 -18.37 53.87 -21.86
C SER A 56 -17.95 53.28 -23.20
N LYS A 57 -17.25 54.07 -24.03
CA LYS A 57 -16.50 53.54 -25.17
C LYS A 57 -15.51 52.51 -24.62
N LYS A 58 -15.84 51.22 -24.73
CA LYS A 58 -14.86 50.14 -24.57
C LYS A 58 -13.73 50.43 -25.53
N ASN A 59 -12.52 50.61 -25.03
CA ASN A 59 -11.33 50.77 -25.86
C ASN A 59 -10.97 49.37 -26.40
N PRO A 60 -11.17 49.06 -27.69
CA PRO A 60 -10.83 47.74 -28.24
C PRO A 60 -9.32 47.41 -28.15
N GLN A 61 -8.47 48.39 -27.85
CA GLN A 61 -7.03 48.21 -27.66
C GLN A 61 -6.67 47.36 -26.42
N ASP A 62 -7.48 47.37 -25.35
CA ASP A 62 -7.16 46.62 -24.12
C ASP A 62 -7.37 45.10 -24.26
N LEU A 63 -8.21 44.68 -25.23
CA LEU A 63 -8.43 43.28 -25.60
C LEU A 63 -7.29 42.70 -26.46
N GLU A 64 -6.59 43.54 -27.22
CA GLU A 64 -5.43 43.10 -28.00
C GLU A 64 -4.19 42.82 -27.15
N VAL A 65 -4.07 43.42 -25.97
CA VAL A 65 -2.89 43.23 -25.09
C VAL A 65 -2.92 41.88 -24.35
N ILE A 66 -4.10 41.31 -24.09
CA ILE A 66 -4.26 40.09 -23.26
C ILE A 66 -4.35 38.82 -24.12
N LYS A 67 -4.86 38.92 -25.33
CA LYS A 67 -4.94 37.81 -26.28
C LYS A 67 -3.57 37.13 -26.50
N PRO A 68 -2.44 37.86 -26.55
CA PRO A 68 -1.09 37.32 -26.51
C PRO A 68 -0.83 36.38 -25.31
N LEU A 69 -1.08 36.83 -24.08
CA LEU A 69 -0.83 36.01 -22.88
C LEU A 69 -1.71 34.75 -22.83
N VAL A 70 -2.99 34.88 -23.18
CA VAL A 70 -3.93 33.75 -23.14
C VAL A 70 -3.56 32.67 -24.15
N ASN A 71 -3.21 33.03 -25.40
CA ASN A 71 -2.79 31.98 -26.34
C ASN A 71 -1.40 31.43 -25.99
N LYS A 72 -0.51 32.19 -25.35
CA LYS A 72 0.77 31.66 -24.86
C LYS A 72 0.59 30.58 -23.80
N VAL A 73 -0.29 30.81 -22.81
CA VAL A 73 -0.61 29.80 -21.78
C VAL A 73 -1.28 28.56 -22.41
N ASN A 74 -2.22 28.77 -23.33
CA ASN A 74 -2.87 27.66 -24.04
C ASN A 74 -1.87 26.88 -24.91
N TYR A 75 -0.95 27.56 -25.58
CA TYR A 75 0.15 26.97 -26.35
C TYR A 75 1.00 26.04 -25.47
N GLU A 76 1.49 26.53 -24.32
CA GLU A 76 2.37 25.77 -23.43
C GLU A 76 1.65 24.53 -22.85
N VAL A 77 0.39 24.67 -22.44
CA VAL A 77 -0.41 23.56 -21.90
C VAL A 77 -0.65 22.49 -22.97
N PHE A 78 -1.12 22.87 -24.17
CA PHE A 78 -1.35 21.88 -25.24
C PHE A 78 -0.05 21.25 -25.74
N LEU A 79 1.06 21.99 -25.72
CA LEU A 79 2.39 21.48 -26.07
C LEU A 79 2.85 20.41 -25.07
N LEU A 80 2.69 20.65 -23.76
CA LEU A 80 3.02 19.68 -22.71
C LEU A 80 2.18 18.40 -22.81
N ILE A 81 0.88 18.53 -23.08
CA ILE A 81 -0.02 17.38 -23.28
C ILE A 81 0.41 16.58 -24.52
N ALA A 82 0.70 17.25 -25.64
CA ALA A 82 1.13 16.61 -26.87
C ALA A 82 2.46 15.85 -26.70
N GLN A 83 3.41 16.44 -25.98
CA GLN A 83 4.69 15.80 -25.64
C GLN A 83 4.51 14.58 -24.73
N SER A 84 3.55 14.62 -23.81
CA SER A 84 3.23 13.49 -22.95
C SER A 84 2.70 12.31 -23.76
N TYR A 85 1.81 12.55 -24.73
CA TYR A 85 1.35 11.50 -25.65
C TYR A 85 2.43 11.03 -26.62
N GLU A 86 3.36 11.90 -27.04
CA GLU A 86 4.55 11.51 -27.83
C GLU A 86 5.43 10.53 -27.04
N ILE A 87 5.70 10.81 -25.76
CA ILE A 87 6.47 9.92 -24.87
C ILE A 87 5.79 8.55 -24.70
N LEU A 88 4.45 8.54 -24.69
CA LEU A 88 3.64 7.33 -24.58
C LEU A 88 3.46 6.58 -25.91
N ASN A 89 4.12 7.02 -27.00
CA ASN A 89 3.96 6.49 -28.36
C ASN A 89 2.50 6.48 -28.86
N ASN A 90 1.63 7.36 -28.34
CA ASN A 90 0.26 7.52 -28.82
C ASN A 90 0.23 8.64 -29.88
N SER A 91 0.67 8.29 -31.09
CA SER A 91 0.84 9.25 -32.19
C SER A 91 -0.47 9.94 -32.59
N SER A 92 -1.61 9.26 -32.51
CA SER A 92 -2.93 9.84 -32.81
C SER A 92 -3.30 10.98 -31.86
N GLU A 93 -3.18 10.77 -30.55
CA GLU A 93 -3.55 11.80 -29.57
C GLU A 93 -2.49 12.91 -29.52
N ALA A 94 -1.20 12.55 -29.61
CA ALA A 94 -0.13 13.53 -29.74
C ALA A 94 -0.38 14.48 -30.92
N LEU A 95 -0.82 13.97 -32.08
CA LEU A 95 -1.17 14.78 -33.24
C LEU A 95 -2.37 15.71 -32.98
N VAL A 96 -3.43 15.23 -32.30
CA VAL A 96 -4.58 16.07 -31.94
C VAL A 96 -4.14 17.26 -31.09
N PHE A 97 -3.31 17.02 -30.08
CA PHE A 97 -2.86 18.07 -29.17
C PHE A 97 -1.78 18.97 -29.75
N TYR A 98 -0.87 18.46 -30.60
CA TYR A 98 0.05 19.30 -31.35
C TYR A 98 -0.67 20.23 -32.32
N ASN A 99 -1.72 19.76 -33.01
CA ASN A 99 -2.56 20.62 -33.86
C ASN A 99 -3.32 21.69 -33.05
N ARG A 100 -3.75 21.37 -31.83
CA ARG A 100 -4.35 22.37 -30.93
C ARG A 100 -3.31 23.40 -30.48
N ALA A 101 -2.12 22.98 -30.06
CA ALA A 101 -1.03 23.88 -29.71
C ALA A 101 -0.64 24.79 -30.88
N LEU A 102 -0.65 24.26 -32.11
CA LEU A 102 -0.40 25.03 -33.34
C LEU A 102 -1.39 26.19 -33.52
N ASN A 103 -2.66 26.00 -33.17
CA ASN A 103 -3.69 27.03 -33.26
C ASN A 103 -3.50 28.18 -32.25
N TYR A 104 -2.68 27.97 -31.21
CA TYR A 104 -2.39 28.96 -30.18
C TYR A 104 -0.97 29.53 -30.26
N ALA A 105 -0.11 29.00 -31.13
CA ALA A 105 1.23 29.50 -31.38
C ALA A 105 1.19 30.94 -31.94
N GLN A 106 2.08 31.80 -31.43
CA GLN A 106 2.09 33.23 -31.75
C GLN A 106 3.31 33.66 -32.54
N THR A 107 4.39 32.87 -32.49
CA THR A 107 5.64 33.14 -33.20
C THR A 107 5.88 32.11 -34.30
N ASN A 108 6.61 32.52 -35.35
CA ASN A 108 7.00 31.59 -36.41
C ASN A 108 7.88 30.44 -35.87
N ASP A 109 8.73 30.70 -34.88
CA ASP A 109 9.57 29.68 -34.23
C ASP A 109 8.71 28.63 -33.49
N GLU A 110 7.67 29.04 -32.78
CA GLU A 110 6.71 28.14 -32.13
C GLU A 110 5.96 27.28 -33.16
N ILE A 111 5.55 27.88 -34.28
CA ILE A 111 4.88 27.21 -35.40
C ILE A 111 5.80 26.18 -36.06
N GLU A 112 7.05 26.54 -36.35
CA GLU A 112 8.04 25.63 -36.94
C GLU A 112 8.42 24.50 -35.99
N THR A 113 8.58 24.80 -34.71
CA THR A 113 8.84 23.80 -33.66
C THR A 113 7.71 22.77 -33.57
N ILE A 114 6.46 23.21 -33.57
CA ILE A 114 5.31 22.29 -33.55
C ILE A 114 5.19 21.51 -34.86
N ARG A 115 5.37 22.16 -36.03
CA ARG A 115 5.33 21.45 -37.32
C ARG A 115 6.40 20.36 -37.41
N SER A 116 7.61 20.64 -36.94
CA SER A 116 8.69 19.64 -36.84
C SER A 116 8.28 18.45 -35.95
N LYS A 117 7.68 18.72 -34.78
CA LYS A 117 7.17 17.68 -33.88
C LYS A 117 6.00 16.89 -34.49
N ILE A 118 5.08 17.55 -35.20
CA ILE A 118 3.98 16.89 -35.93
C ILE A 118 4.55 15.93 -36.97
N GLU A 119 5.52 16.36 -37.78
CA GLU A 119 6.13 15.50 -38.81
C GLU A 119 6.90 14.32 -38.18
N LYS A 120 7.60 14.54 -37.06
CA LYS A 120 8.23 13.47 -36.29
C LYS A 120 7.20 12.46 -35.75
N VAL A 121 6.07 12.92 -35.22
CA VAL A 121 5.01 12.06 -34.68
C VAL A 121 4.27 11.30 -35.77
N LYS A 122 4.08 11.89 -36.97
CA LYS A 122 3.50 11.19 -38.14
C LYS A 122 4.35 10.00 -38.61
N GLN A 123 5.66 10.03 -38.35
CA GLN A 123 6.57 8.94 -38.67
C GLN A 123 6.52 7.80 -37.63
N LEU A 124 5.85 8.00 -36.49
CA LEU A 124 5.65 6.92 -35.51
C LEU A 124 4.57 5.95 -36.02
N PRO A 125 4.80 4.63 -35.94
CA PRO A 125 3.87 3.62 -36.47
C PRO A 125 2.49 3.73 -35.81
N VAL A 126 1.47 3.99 -36.62
CA VAL A 126 0.06 3.99 -36.20
C VAL A 126 -0.40 2.54 -36.11
N ASN A 127 -0.31 1.93 -34.93
CA ASN A 127 -0.92 0.62 -34.68
C ASN A 127 -1.55 0.56 -33.28
N GLY A 128 -2.70 -0.10 -33.26
CA GLY A 128 -3.73 0.01 -32.24
C GLY A 128 -3.45 -0.66 -30.90
N THR A 129 -4.34 -0.36 -29.95
CA THR A 129 -4.53 -1.03 -28.65
C THR A 129 -3.24 -1.50 -27.98
N LEU A 130 -2.66 -0.60 -27.18
CA LEU A 130 -1.54 -0.85 -26.30
C LEU A 130 -1.82 -2.02 -25.34
N ASN A 131 -1.17 -3.15 -25.58
CA ASN A 131 -0.65 -3.94 -24.46
C ASN A 131 0.53 -3.15 -23.92
N GLU A 132 0.44 -2.63 -22.69
CA GLU A 132 1.45 -1.76 -22.04
C GLU A 132 2.79 -2.49 -21.74
N GLU A 133 2.80 -3.82 -21.85
CA GLU A 133 3.92 -4.69 -21.46
C GLU A 133 5.25 -4.44 -22.22
N PRO A 134 5.27 -4.30 -23.56
CA PRO A 134 6.52 -4.14 -24.32
C PRO A 134 7.24 -2.81 -24.03
N ILE A 135 6.50 -1.75 -23.69
CA ILE A 135 7.06 -0.42 -23.41
C ILE A 135 7.77 -0.44 -22.05
N ILE A 136 7.13 -1.02 -21.03
CA ILE A 136 7.71 -1.16 -19.69
C ILE A 136 8.96 -2.07 -19.73
N GLN A 137 8.92 -3.14 -20.53
CA GLN A 137 10.07 -4.02 -20.75
C GLN A 137 11.26 -3.26 -21.35
N SER A 138 11.02 -2.48 -22.41
CA SER A 138 12.06 -1.69 -23.09
C SER A 138 12.67 -0.62 -22.17
N ALA A 139 11.85 0.05 -21.36
CA ALA A 139 12.32 1.07 -20.42
C ALA A 139 13.24 0.47 -19.33
N ARG A 140 12.89 -0.69 -18.78
CA ARG A 140 13.71 -1.39 -17.77
C ARG A 140 15.04 -1.86 -18.33
N ILE A 141 15.06 -2.38 -19.56
CA ILE A 141 16.27 -2.76 -20.28
C ILE A 141 17.22 -1.57 -20.44
N ASN A 142 16.69 -0.42 -20.87
CA ASN A 142 17.51 0.79 -21.07
C ASN A 142 18.07 1.35 -19.76
N ILE A 143 17.29 1.33 -18.67
CA ILE A 143 17.77 1.73 -17.33
C ILE A 143 18.87 0.79 -16.85
N ALA A 144 18.70 -0.53 -17.00
CA ALA A 144 19.69 -1.50 -16.57
C ALA A 144 21.02 -1.36 -17.35
N LYS A 145 20.96 -1.11 -18.67
CA LYS A 145 22.15 -0.80 -19.48
C LYS A 145 22.88 0.44 -18.97
N LYS A 146 22.14 1.53 -18.70
CA LYS A 146 22.73 2.74 -18.14
C LYS A 146 23.43 2.47 -16.80
N TYR A 147 22.85 1.65 -15.94
CA TYR A 147 23.51 1.27 -14.68
C TYR A 147 24.76 0.42 -14.88
N ILE A 148 24.78 -0.48 -15.86
CA ILE A 148 26.00 -1.23 -16.23
C ILE A 148 27.09 -0.26 -16.70
N ASP A 149 26.76 0.70 -17.57
CA ASP A 149 27.70 1.71 -18.06
C ASP A 149 28.27 2.60 -16.92
N GLU A 150 27.52 2.74 -15.83
CA GLU A 150 27.92 3.46 -14.61
C GLU A 150 28.62 2.56 -13.57
N ASN A 151 28.92 1.30 -13.89
CA ASN A 151 29.46 0.27 -12.99
C ASN A 151 28.59 0.02 -11.73
N LYS A 152 27.28 0.16 -11.86
CA LYS A 152 26.27 -0.05 -10.80
C LYS A 152 25.55 -1.39 -10.98
N GLY A 153 26.32 -2.47 -10.84
CA GLY A 153 25.82 -3.84 -11.10
C GLY A 153 24.59 -4.22 -10.28
N GLN A 154 24.51 -3.81 -9.01
CA GLN A 154 23.38 -4.16 -8.15
C GLN A 154 22.08 -3.44 -8.55
N GLU A 155 22.15 -2.18 -8.96
CA GLU A 155 21.03 -1.38 -9.44
C GLU A 155 20.56 -1.85 -10.83
N ALA A 156 21.49 -2.24 -11.70
CA ALA A 156 21.17 -2.89 -12.97
C ALA A 156 20.39 -4.19 -12.74
N LEU A 157 20.84 -5.02 -11.79
CA LEU A 157 20.16 -6.27 -11.44
C LEU A 157 18.75 -6.01 -10.88
N ASN A 158 18.59 -5.01 -10.01
CA ASN A 158 17.28 -4.63 -9.46
C ASN A 158 16.31 -4.15 -10.55
N ALA A 159 16.79 -3.39 -11.53
CA ALA A 159 15.98 -2.90 -12.64
C ALA A 159 15.47 -4.05 -13.54
N ILE A 160 16.31 -5.06 -13.80
CA ILE A 160 16.03 -6.17 -14.73
C ILE A 160 15.34 -7.39 -14.07
N LYS A 161 15.40 -7.53 -12.74
CA LYS A 161 14.84 -8.67 -11.98
C LYS A 161 13.38 -9.03 -12.31
N PRO A 162 12.45 -8.08 -12.51
CA PRO A 162 11.08 -8.43 -12.89
C PRO A 162 11.02 -9.13 -14.25
N LEU A 163 11.86 -8.73 -15.21
CA LEU A 163 11.88 -9.28 -16.57
C LEU A 163 12.48 -10.69 -16.62
N LEU A 164 13.46 -10.99 -15.76
CA LEU A 164 13.99 -12.35 -15.59
C LEU A 164 12.91 -13.39 -15.27
N THR A 165 11.86 -12.96 -14.57
CA THR A 165 10.78 -13.85 -14.11
C THR A 165 9.60 -13.85 -15.09
N GLN A 166 9.29 -12.70 -15.68
CA GLN A 166 8.10 -12.49 -16.52
C GLN A 166 8.34 -12.79 -17.99
N SER A 167 9.49 -12.37 -18.52
CA SER A 167 9.79 -12.43 -19.95
C SER A 167 11.29 -12.63 -20.23
N PRO A 168 11.89 -13.74 -19.75
CA PRO A 168 13.30 -14.02 -19.97
C PRO A 168 13.59 -14.16 -21.48
N ASN A 169 14.54 -13.37 -21.96
CA ASN A 169 15.01 -13.40 -23.35
C ASN A 169 16.53 -13.21 -23.40
N PHE A 170 17.10 -13.27 -24.61
CA PHE A 170 18.54 -13.13 -24.83
C PHE A 170 19.12 -11.86 -24.16
N GLU A 171 18.51 -10.71 -24.44
CA GLU A 171 18.99 -9.41 -23.97
C GLU A 171 18.92 -9.27 -22.45
N VAL A 172 17.83 -9.75 -21.84
CA VAL A 172 17.66 -9.80 -20.37
C VAL A 172 18.76 -10.64 -19.72
N PHE A 173 19.13 -11.78 -20.30
CA PHE A 173 20.21 -12.61 -19.75
C PHE A 173 21.60 -12.00 -19.96
N ILE A 174 21.86 -11.31 -21.08
CA ILE A 174 23.12 -10.58 -21.27
C ILE A 174 23.30 -9.48 -20.23
N ILE A 175 22.28 -8.65 -20.02
CA ILE A 175 22.31 -7.57 -19.02
C ILE A 175 22.48 -8.13 -17.61
N THR A 176 21.81 -9.25 -17.30
CA THR A 176 21.98 -9.92 -16.01
C THR A 176 23.40 -10.45 -15.83
N ALA A 177 23.98 -11.07 -16.86
CA ALA A 177 25.34 -11.57 -16.82
C ALA A 177 26.36 -10.44 -16.60
N GLN A 178 26.19 -9.31 -17.29
CA GLN A 178 27.01 -8.11 -17.13
C GLN A 178 26.87 -7.51 -15.72
N ALA A 179 25.65 -7.42 -15.19
CA ALA A 179 25.41 -6.93 -13.83
C ALA A 179 26.16 -7.78 -12.78
N TYR A 180 26.18 -9.11 -12.92
CA TYR A 180 26.97 -9.98 -12.03
C TYR A 180 28.48 -9.87 -12.25
N ALA A 181 28.93 -9.56 -13.47
CA ALA A 181 30.34 -9.30 -13.75
C ALA A 181 30.81 -8.00 -13.06
N GLU A 182 30.00 -6.94 -13.09
CA GLU A 182 30.25 -5.68 -12.36
C GLU A 182 30.24 -5.83 -10.84
N MET A 183 29.64 -6.91 -10.33
CA MET A 183 29.63 -7.26 -8.90
C MET A 183 30.76 -8.24 -8.51
N ASP A 184 31.79 -8.39 -9.34
CA ASP A 184 32.91 -9.31 -9.15
C ASP A 184 32.49 -10.77 -8.93
N ASN A 185 31.39 -11.21 -9.56
CA ASN A 185 30.89 -12.58 -9.49
C ASN A 185 30.96 -13.30 -10.86
N PRO A 186 32.17 -13.58 -11.37
CA PRO A 186 32.36 -14.13 -12.71
C PRO A 186 31.76 -15.54 -12.89
N SER A 187 31.62 -16.32 -11.82
CA SER A 187 30.98 -17.64 -11.87
C SER A 187 29.48 -17.54 -12.18
N VAL A 188 28.77 -16.63 -11.53
CA VAL A 188 27.32 -16.44 -11.77
C VAL A 188 27.11 -15.71 -13.10
N ALA A 189 27.95 -14.73 -13.43
CA ALA A 189 27.93 -14.07 -14.73
C ALA A 189 28.06 -15.08 -15.88
N MET A 190 28.98 -16.05 -15.76
CA MET A 190 29.17 -17.12 -16.74
C MET A 190 27.93 -18.01 -16.90
N GLU A 191 27.21 -18.32 -15.81
CA GLU A 191 25.95 -19.06 -15.89
C GLU A 191 24.91 -18.33 -16.75
N TYR A 192 24.77 -17.01 -16.57
CA TYR A 192 23.83 -16.21 -17.34
C TYR A 192 24.27 -15.99 -18.79
N PHE A 193 25.57 -15.88 -19.08
CA PHE A 193 26.04 -15.90 -20.47
C PHE A 193 25.75 -17.25 -21.17
N ASN A 194 25.87 -18.37 -20.46
CA ASN A 194 25.46 -19.68 -21.00
C ASN A 194 23.95 -19.74 -21.27
N LYS A 195 23.11 -19.18 -20.38
CA LYS A 195 21.66 -19.07 -20.61
C LYS A 195 21.34 -18.17 -21.81
N ALA A 196 22.07 -17.07 -21.99
CA ALA A 196 21.93 -16.22 -23.18
C ALA A 196 22.34 -16.98 -24.45
N LEU A 197 23.43 -17.74 -24.43
CA LEU A 197 23.89 -18.53 -25.57
C LEU A 197 22.83 -19.54 -26.05
N LEU A 198 22.09 -20.16 -25.12
CA LEU A 198 20.99 -21.07 -25.45
C LEU A 198 19.80 -20.39 -26.13
N LEU A 199 19.64 -19.07 -25.95
CA LEU A 199 18.55 -18.27 -26.54
C LEU A 199 18.99 -17.45 -27.75
N ALA A 200 20.26 -17.52 -28.16
CA ALA A 200 20.79 -16.77 -29.28
C ALA A 200 20.18 -17.23 -30.62
N ARG A 201 19.73 -16.28 -31.43
CA ARG A 201 19.05 -16.50 -32.72
C ARG A 201 19.87 -16.00 -33.91
N SER A 202 20.98 -15.32 -33.67
CA SER A 202 21.88 -14.83 -34.71
C SER A 202 23.34 -15.13 -34.39
N ASP A 203 24.18 -15.17 -35.41
CA ASP A 203 25.63 -15.35 -35.24
C ASP A 203 26.25 -14.25 -34.38
N VAL A 204 25.72 -13.03 -34.46
CA VAL A 204 26.14 -11.88 -33.63
C VAL A 204 25.84 -12.16 -32.15
N GLU A 205 24.64 -12.63 -31.84
CA GLU A 205 24.25 -12.98 -30.46
C GLU A 205 25.08 -14.15 -29.91
N ILE A 206 25.36 -15.15 -30.74
CA ILE A 206 26.25 -16.27 -30.38
C ILE A 206 27.65 -15.76 -30.06
N GLN A 207 28.19 -14.84 -30.87
CA GLN A 207 29.50 -14.24 -30.64
C GLN A 207 29.54 -13.41 -29.35
N ILE A 208 28.50 -12.62 -29.08
CA ILE A 208 28.40 -11.83 -27.84
C ILE A 208 28.41 -12.74 -26.62
N ALA A 209 27.57 -13.78 -26.59
CA ALA A 209 27.50 -14.68 -25.45
C ALA A 209 28.80 -15.49 -25.27
N LYS A 210 29.40 -16.00 -26.35
CA LYS A 210 30.71 -16.69 -26.30
C LYS A 210 31.82 -15.78 -25.80
N SER A 211 31.89 -14.54 -26.29
CA SER A 211 32.88 -13.57 -25.83
C SER A 211 32.74 -13.28 -24.33
N GLY A 212 31.50 -13.18 -23.82
CA GLY A 212 31.22 -13.08 -22.39
C GLY A 212 31.73 -14.30 -21.60
N ILE A 213 31.44 -15.51 -22.07
CA ILE A 213 31.91 -16.78 -21.46
C ILE A 213 33.45 -16.83 -21.44
N ASP A 214 34.10 -16.47 -22.55
CA ASP A 214 35.57 -16.50 -22.67
C ASP A 214 36.22 -15.50 -21.71
N LYS A 215 35.67 -14.28 -21.61
CA LYS A 215 36.12 -13.26 -20.65
C LYS A 215 35.98 -13.73 -19.20
N MET A 216 34.81 -14.27 -18.84
CA MET A 216 34.59 -14.78 -17.47
C MET A 216 35.48 -16.01 -17.18
N SER A 217 35.74 -16.86 -18.17
CA SER A 217 36.63 -18.02 -18.04
C SER A 217 38.07 -17.61 -17.82
N LYS A 218 38.52 -16.60 -18.57
CA LYS A 218 39.84 -16.00 -18.37
C LYS A 218 39.96 -15.36 -17.00
N TRP A 219 38.94 -14.60 -16.57
CA TRP A 219 38.91 -13.99 -15.24
C TRP A 219 38.97 -15.05 -14.12
N LEU A 220 38.17 -16.11 -14.20
CA LEU A 220 38.24 -17.22 -13.24
C LEU A 220 39.60 -17.93 -13.28
N SER A 221 40.20 -18.11 -14.46
CA SER A 221 41.54 -18.68 -14.60
C SER A 221 42.62 -17.80 -13.94
N GLU A 222 42.57 -16.48 -14.16
CA GLU A 222 43.50 -15.51 -13.56
C GLU A 222 43.30 -15.38 -12.04
N TYR A 223 42.05 -15.39 -11.57
CA TYR A 223 41.71 -15.43 -10.15
C TYR A 223 42.24 -16.71 -9.49
N ASN A 224 42.07 -17.87 -10.15
CA ASN A 224 42.61 -19.15 -9.67
C ASN A 224 44.15 -19.15 -9.71
N LYS A 225 44.79 -18.52 -10.71
CA LYS A 225 46.26 -18.35 -10.75
C LYS A 225 46.78 -17.45 -9.63
N ALA A 226 46.07 -16.36 -9.32
CA ALA A 226 46.41 -15.47 -8.21
C ALA A 226 46.24 -16.16 -6.85
N LEU A 227 45.27 -17.06 -6.71
CA LEU A 227 44.98 -17.78 -5.46
C LEU A 227 45.98 -18.92 -5.16
N ILE A 228 46.62 -19.50 -6.19
CA ILE A 228 47.49 -20.70 -6.07
C ILE A 228 48.98 -20.36 -6.32
N GLY A 229 49.27 -19.11 -6.74
CA GLY A 229 50.60 -18.62 -7.11
C GLY A 229 50.99 -19.02 -8.54
N GLU A 230 51.70 -18.14 -9.25
CA GLU A 230 52.04 -18.24 -10.70
C GLU A 230 52.77 -19.54 -11.15
N GLN A 231 53.14 -20.44 -10.24
CA GLN A 231 53.89 -21.69 -10.51
C GLN A 231 53.05 -22.97 -10.28
N SER A 232 51.80 -22.98 -10.68
CA SER A 232 50.89 -24.11 -10.49
C SER A 232 50.10 -24.41 -11.76
N ASP A 233 50.51 -25.41 -12.53
CA ASP A 233 49.81 -25.91 -13.73
C ASP A 233 48.56 -26.75 -13.41
N VAL A 234 48.13 -26.84 -12.14
CA VAL A 234 46.98 -27.66 -11.75
C VAL A 234 45.66 -26.93 -12.00
N ASP A 235 44.84 -27.49 -12.90
CA ASP A 235 43.51 -26.96 -13.21
C ASP A 235 42.48 -27.41 -12.16
N VAL A 236 42.22 -26.54 -11.18
CA VAL A 236 41.21 -26.75 -10.12
C VAL A 236 39.79 -26.96 -10.69
N THR A 237 39.51 -26.45 -11.89
CA THR A 237 38.23 -26.65 -12.58
C THR A 237 38.08 -28.10 -13.01
N LEU A 238 39.15 -28.70 -13.52
CA LEU A 238 39.22 -30.10 -13.92
C LEU A 238 39.09 -31.03 -12.71
N VAL A 239 39.72 -30.68 -11.58
CA VAL A 239 39.57 -31.42 -10.32
C VAL A 239 38.12 -31.44 -9.83
N LYS A 240 37.44 -30.28 -9.83
CA LYS A 240 36.02 -30.20 -9.46
C LYS A 240 35.13 -31.03 -10.38
N LYS A 241 35.44 -31.03 -11.69
CA LYS A 241 34.76 -31.88 -12.67
C LYS A 241 34.94 -33.36 -12.33
N TYR A 242 36.16 -33.81 -12.04
CA TYR A 242 36.41 -35.20 -11.65
C TYR A 242 35.70 -35.61 -10.36
N ILE A 243 35.62 -34.73 -9.36
CA ILE A 243 34.87 -35.00 -8.12
C ILE A 243 33.37 -35.14 -8.44
N ASN A 244 32.78 -34.24 -9.25
CA ASN A 244 31.37 -34.31 -9.63
C ASN A 244 31.03 -35.55 -10.50
N GLU A 245 32.02 -36.09 -11.21
CA GLU A 245 31.92 -37.34 -11.98
C GLU A 245 32.20 -38.59 -11.12
N ASN A 246 32.33 -38.44 -9.79
CA ASN A 246 32.71 -39.48 -8.83
C ASN A 246 34.05 -40.17 -9.15
N ASN A 247 35.00 -39.42 -9.74
CA ASN A 247 36.32 -39.91 -10.13
C ASN A 247 37.42 -39.37 -9.21
N GLY A 248 37.36 -39.77 -7.94
CA GLY A 248 38.30 -39.32 -6.91
C GLY A 248 39.77 -39.63 -7.22
N ILE A 249 40.08 -40.71 -7.94
CA ILE A 249 41.45 -41.08 -8.31
C ILE A 249 42.07 -40.01 -9.21
N LYS A 250 41.40 -39.66 -10.31
CA LYS A 250 41.91 -38.63 -11.24
C LYS A 250 41.98 -37.25 -10.58
N ALA A 251 41.01 -36.93 -9.74
CA ALA A 251 41.05 -35.70 -8.94
C ALA A 251 42.30 -35.64 -8.05
N LEU A 252 42.67 -36.74 -7.38
CA LEU A 252 43.86 -36.81 -6.54
C LEU A 252 45.17 -36.85 -7.34
N GLU A 253 45.21 -37.49 -8.50
CA GLU A 253 46.35 -37.46 -9.42
C GLU A 253 46.67 -36.02 -9.84
N GLU A 254 45.63 -35.26 -10.17
CA GLU A 254 45.73 -33.87 -10.59
C GLU A 254 46.11 -32.94 -9.42
N LEU A 255 45.65 -33.24 -8.20
CA LEU A 255 46.00 -32.49 -6.98
C LEU A 255 47.41 -32.81 -6.43
N ARG A 256 48.01 -33.94 -6.82
CA ARG A 256 49.29 -34.43 -6.26
C ARG A 256 50.45 -33.41 -6.30
N PRO A 257 50.65 -32.61 -7.37
CA PRO A 257 51.72 -31.59 -7.40
C PRO A 257 51.51 -30.47 -6.38
N LEU A 258 50.27 -30.18 -5.99
CA LEU A 258 49.95 -29.15 -5.00
C LEU A 258 49.98 -29.68 -3.57
N LEU A 259 49.54 -30.93 -3.37
CA LEU A 259 49.57 -31.59 -2.07
C LEU A 259 50.98 -31.88 -1.56
N SER A 260 51.98 -31.86 -2.45
CA SER A 260 53.41 -32.06 -2.12
C SER A 260 54.15 -30.75 -1.78
N LYS A 261 53.51 -29.58 -1.91
CA LYS A 261 54.12 -28.29 -1.54
C LYS A 261 54.12 -28.09 0.00
N PRO A 262 55.11 -27.36 0.57
CA PRO A 262 55.19 -27.11 2.01
C PRO A 262 53.98 -26.35 2.57
N GLN A 263 53.36 -25.50 1.75
CA GLN A 263 52.15 -24.76 2.08
C GLN A 263 51.07 -25.13 1.05
N VAL A 264 50.07 -25.89 1.51
CA VAL A 264 48.94 -26.32 0.69
C VAL A 264 47.78 -25.33 0.89
N PRO A 265 47.23 -24.71 -0.17
CA PRO A 265 46.10 -23.80 -0.05
C PRO A 265 44.84 -24.47 0.54
N PHE A 266 43.99 -23.69 1.20
CA PHE A 266 42.75 -24.16 1.83
C PHE A 266 41.85 -24.93 0.84
N GLU A 267 41.67 -24.39 -0.36
CA GLU A 267 40.80 -24.94 -1.40
C GLU A 267 41.31 -26.30 -1.91
N VAL A 268 42.63 -26.47 -1.99
CA VAL A 268 43.28 -27.74 -2.40
C VAL A 268 43.03 -28.82 -1.35
N LEU A 269 43.09 -28.47 -0.06
CA LEU A 269 42.79 -29.40 1.04
C LEU A 269 41.32 -29.82 1.05
N ILE A 270 40.39 -28.90 0.77
CA ILE A 270 38.95 -29.22 0.66
C ILE A 270 38.70 -30.19 -0.50
N LEU A 271 39.30 -29.95 -1.67
CA LEU A 271 39.12 -30.82 -2.84
C LEU A 271 39.75 -32.20 -2.63
N ALA A 272 40.92 -32.27 -1.99
CA ALA A 272 41.52 -33.54 -1.60
C ALA A 272 40.63 -34.30 -0.61
N ALA A 273 40.05 -33.61 0.36
CA ALA A 273 39.12 -34.22 1.33
C ALA A 273 37.87 -34.80 0.65
N GLN A 274 37.30 -34.07 -0.33
CA GLN A 274 36.17 -34.54 -1.14
C GLN A 274 36.55 -35.74 -2.01
N ALA A 275 37.70 -35.69 -2.69
CA ALA A 275 38.16 -36.78 -3.53
C ALA A 275 38.41 -38.07 -2.73
N HIS A 276 38.99 -37.99 -1.53
CA HIS A 276 39.13 -39.14 -0.64
C HIS A 276 37.78 -39.65 -0.10
N ALA A 277 36.78 -38.78 0.09
CA ALA A 277 35.43 -39.21 0.47
C ALA A 277 34.76 -40.02 -0.64
N GLU A 278 34.92 -39.63 -1.91
CA GLU A 278 34.44 -40.39 -3.07
C GLU A 278 35.11 -41.77 -3.21
N LEU A 279 36.35 -41.91 -2.76
CA LEU A 279 37.06 -43.20 -2.74
C LEU A 279 36.67 -44.10 -1.56
N ASN A 280 35.68 -43.70 -0.76
CA ASN A 280 35.30 -44.38 0.48
C ASN A 280 36.48 -44.49 1.47
N GLU A 281 37.34 -43.48 1.53
CA GLU A 281 38.46 -43.38 2.46
C GLU A 281 38.20 -42.30 3.53
N PRO A 282 37.17 -42.46 4.39
CA PRO A 282 36.71 -41.39 5.27
C PRO A 282 37.75 -40.98 6.32
N ALA A 283 38.74 -41.83 6.63
CA ALA A 283 39.86 -41.47 7.51
C ALA A 283 40.81 -40.45 6.86
N LEU A 284 41.14 -40.64 5.58
CA LEU A 284 41.98 -39.71 4.84
C LEU A 284 41.23 -38.42 4.55
N ALA A 285 39.95 -38.52 4.14
CA ALA A 285 39.08 -37.36 3.95
C ALA A 285 38.98 -36.50 5.23
N LEU A 286 38.79 -37.14 6.39
CA LEU A 286 38.78 -36.45 7.69
C LEU A 286 40.08 -35.69 7.94
N SER A 287 41.23 -36.33 7.69
CA SER A 287 42.53 -35.69 7.93
C SER A 287 42.77 -34.43 7.07
N TYR A 288 42.24 -34.41 5.85
CA TYR A 288 42.33 -33.23 4.97
C TYR A 288 41.37 -32.11 5.38
N TYR A 289 40.16 -32.45 5.83
CA TYR A 289 39.24 -31.44 6.40
C TYR A 289 39.79 -30.81 7.69
N GLU A 290 40.44 -31.59 8.56
CA GLU A 290 41.09 -31.08 9.77
C GLU A 290 42.28 -30.16 9.44
N LYS A 291 43.07 -30.49 8.42
CA LYS A 291 44.12 -29.58 7.91
C LYS A 291 43.54 -28.30 7.30
N ALA A 292 42.44 -28.39 6.56
CA ALA A 292 41.77 -27.22 6.00
C ALA A 292 41.19 -26.32 7.10
N GLU A 293 40.68 -26.88 8.19
CA GLU A 293 40.15 -26.11 9.33
C GLU A 293 41.20 -25.19 9.95
N LEU A 294 42.46 -25.64 10.05
CA LEU A 294 43.56 -24.84 10.56
C LEU A 294 43.88 -23.61 9.69
N LEU A 295 43.48 -23.63 8.41
CA LEU A 295 43.68 -22.54 7.45
C LEU A 295 42.42 -21.71 7.23
N ALA A 296 41.33 -21.96 7.98
CA ALA A 296 40.06 -21.27 7.83
C ALA A 296 40.09 -19.87 8.49
N ASP A 297 40.40 -18.87 7.66
CA ASP A 297 40.48 -17.43 8.02
C ASP A 297 39.13 -16.71 8.07
N SER A 298 38.05 -17.34 7.61
CA SER A 298 36.69 -16.79 7.61
C SER A 298 35.69 -17.77 8.20
N GLU A 299 34.58 -17.23 8.72
CA GLU A 299 33.50 -18.01 9.32
C GLU A 299 32.87 -19.01 8.33
N ILE A 300 32.75 -18.62 7.07
CA ILE A 300 32.23 -19.50 6.00
C ILE A 300 33.15 -20.71 5.80
N LYS A 301 34.47 -20.50 5.73
CA LYS A 301 35.45 -21.59 5.61
C LYS A 301 35.39 -22.54 6.81
N ARG A 302 35.22 -22.02 8.03
CA ARG A 302 35.06 -22.83 9.25
C ARG A 302 33.78 -23.66 9.25
N GLN A 303 32.67 -23.12 8.73
CA GLN A 303 31.41 -23.87 8.63
C GLN A 303 31.54 -25.05 7.65
N ILE A 304 32.21 -24.83 6.51
CA ILE A 304 32.46 -25.87 5.50
C ILE A 304 33.28 -27.02 6.09
N THR A 305 34.39 -26.71 6.77
CA THR A 305 35.27 -27.73 7.36
C THR A 305 34.59 -28.48 8.51
N ASN A 306 33.89 -27.79 9.41
CA ASN A 306 33.16 -28.41 10.52
C ASN A 306 32.08 -29.39 10.03
N SER A 307 31.35 -29.02 8.97
CA SER A 307 30.37 -29.91 8.34
C SER A 307 31.02 -31.18 7.77
N GLY A 308 32.15 -31.03 7.07
CA GLY A 308 32.94 -32.14 6.53
C GLY A 308 33.46 -33.10 7.62
N ILE A 309 34.04 -32.55 8.68
CA ILE A 309 34.59 -33.30 9.83
C ILE A 309 33.50 -34.15 10.50
N GLN A 310 32.34 -33.56 10.78
CA GLN A 310 31.23 -34.27 11.43
C GLN A 310 30.70 -35.42 10.56
N LYS A 311 30.58 -35.20 9.25
CA LYS A 311 30.17 -36.26 8.30
C LYS A 311 31.15 -37.43 8.31
N MET A 312 32.46 -37.16 8.21
CA MET A 312 33.47 -38.23 8.16
C MET A 312 33.60 -38.99 9.49
N LYS A 313 33.49 -38.30 10.63
CA LYS A 313 33.44 -38.96 11.96
C LYS A 313 32.24 -39.90 12.09
N THR A 314 31.08 -39.47 11.59
CA THR A 314 29.87 -40.30 11.56
C THR A 314 30.06 -41.52 10.67
N TRP A 315 30.68 -41.35 9.49
CA TRP A 315 30.97 -42.44 8.56
C TRP A 315 31.95 -43.46 9.17
N LEU A 316 33.06 -43.01 9.77
CA LEU A 316 34.02 -43.91 10.42
C LEU A 316 33.41 -44.71 11.58
N ALA A 317 32.47 -44.09 12.32
CA ALA A 317 31.72 -44.79 13.37
C ALA A 317 30.81 -45.89 12.80
N GLN A 318 30.29 -45.71 11.58
CA GLN A 318 29.46 -46.70 10.88
C GLN A 318 30.29 -47.80 10.19
N ALA A 319 31.45 -47.46 9.64
CA ALA A 319 32.33 -48.39 8.92
C ALA A 319 32.95 -49.47 9.82
N LYS A 320 33.15 -49.19 11.12
CA LYS A 320 33.63 -50.17 12.11
C LYS A 320 32.67 -51.35 12.36
N VAL A 321 31.47 -51.34 11.77
CA VAL A 321 30.43 -52.37 11.99
C VAL A 321 30.34 -53.39 10.85
N SER A 322 31.06 -53.22 9.74
CA SER A 322 30.89 -54.10 8.58
C SER A 322 32.17 -54.31 7.77
N THR A 323 32.92 -55.37 8.09
CA THR A 323 33.92 -55.92 7.16
C THR A 323 33.95 -57.45 7.25
N SER A 324 33.35 -58.14 6.26
CA SER A 324 33.75 -59.51 5.90
C SER A 324 33.70 -59.70 4.38
N GLY A 325 34.79 -60.31 3.89
CA GLY A 325 35.31 -60.41 2.51
C GLY A 325 34.39 -60.83 1.35
N PRO A 326 34.86 -60.66 0.09
CA PRO A 326 34.09 -60.91 -1.11
C PRO A 326 34.02 -62.41 -1.42
N GLN A 327 32.81 -62.98 -1.41
CA GLN A 327 32.52 -64.24 -2.09
C GLN A 327 31.71 -63.96 -3.36
N ILE A 328 32.17 -64.58 -4.44
CA ILE A 328 31.62 -64.69 -5.79
C ILE A 328 30.09 -64.48 -5.80
N GLN A 329 29.65 -63.33 -6.33
CA GLN A 329 28.26 -62.89 -6.28
C GLN A 329 27.48 -63.30 -7.54
N ASP A 330 26.30 -63.85 -7.32
CA ASP A 330 25.27 -64.01 -8.35
C ASP A 330 24.81 -62.60 -8.79
N PRO A 331 24.92 -62.22 -10.07
CA PRO A 331 24.59 -60.87 -10.55
C PRO A 331 23.13 -60.48 -10.29
N LYS A 332 22.22 -61.43 -10.08
CA LYS A 332 20.83 -61.13 -9.66
C LYS A 332 20.77 -60.67 -8.21
N LEU A 333 21.60 -61.24 -7.34
CA LEU A 333 21.70 -60.82 -5.94
C LEU A 333 22.28 -59.41 -5.83
N ASP A 334 23.24 -59.05 -6.67
CA ASP A 334 23.83 -57.71 -6.68
C ASP A 334 22.85 -56.67 -7.20
N LEU A 335 22.07 -57.03 -8.22
CA LEU A 335 21.00 -56.17 -8.72
C LEU A 335 19.90 -55.97 -7.67
N ALA A 336 19.55 -57.01 -6.90
CA ALA A 336 18.60 -56.88 -5.78
C ALA A 336 19.16 -56.01 -4.65
N ILE A 337 20.45 -56.14 -4.31
CA ILE A 337 21.14 -55.29 -3.34
C ILE A 337 21.12 -53.83 -3.81
N LYS A 338 21.49 -53.56 -5.07
CA LYS A 338 21.45 -52.23 -5.68
C LYS A 338 20.04 -51.61 -5.60
N TYR A 339 18.99 -52.40 -5.81
CA TYR A 339 17.63 -51.92 -5.65
C TYR A 339 17.23 -51.64 -4.20
N ILE A 340 17.73 -52.42 -3.23
CA ILE A 340 17.51 -52.11 -1.81
C ILE A 340 18.23 -50.81 -1.43
N ASP A 341 19.50 -50.65 -1.83
CA ASP A 341 20.32 -49.47 -1.51
C ASP A 341 19.80 -48.18 -2.15
N THR A 342 19.01 -48.28 -3.23
CA THR A 342 18.34 -47.16 -3.90
C THR A 342 16.87 -47.00 -3.48
N ASN A 343 16.45 -47.61 -2.37
CA ASN A 343 15.08 -47.59 -1.83
C ASN A 343 13.99 -48.11 -2.80
N GLN A 344 14.36 -49.03 -3.71
CA GLN A 344 13.48 -49.66 -4.69
C GLN A 344 13.06 -51.08 -4.26
N GLY A 345 12.65 -51.25 -2.99
CA GLY A 345 12.34 -52.56 -2.39
C GLY A 345 11.36 -53.42 -3.19
N LYS A 346 10.40 -52.82 -3.91
CA LYS A 346 9.46 -53.57 -4.78
C LYS A 346 10.18 -54.28 -5.94
N LYS A 347 11.13 -53.62 -6.61
CA LYS A 347 11.92 -54.22 -7.71
C LYS A 347 12.89 -55.26 -7.18
N ALA A 348 13.50 -55.02 -6.02
CA ALA A 348 14.32 -56.02 -5.34
C ALA A 348 13.52 -57.31 -5.05
N LEU A 349 12.28 -57.19 -4.57
CA LEU A 349 11.40 -58.35 -4.35
C LEU A 349 11.04 -59.11 -5.64
N GLU A 350 10.87 -58.41 -6.76
CA GLU A 350 10.60 -59.08 -8.06
C GLU A 350 11.76 -59.99 -8.48
N ILE A 351 13.01 -59.55 -8.24
CA ILE A 351 14.20 -60.35 -8.49
C ILE A 351 14.34 -61.50 -7.47
N LEU A 352 14.04 -61.22 -6.20
CA LEU A 352 14.22 -62.20 -5.11
C LEU A 352 13.12 -63.28 -5.09
N LYS A 353 11.93 -63.02 -5.62
CA LYS A 353 10.81 -64.00 -5.65
C LYS A 353 11.16 -65.36 -6.28
N PRO A 354 11.72 -65.45 -7.49
CA PRO A 354 12.14 -66.74 -8.05
C PRO A 354 13.29 -67.39 -7.27
N LEU A 355 14.17 -66.58 -6.66
CA LEU A 355 15.28 -67.05 -5.83
C LEU A 355 14.79 -67.62 -4.49
N LEU A 356 13.76 -67.03 -3.87
CA LEU A 356 13.13 -67.54 -2.65
C LEU A 356 12.51 -68.93 -2.83
N LYS A 357 12.13 -69.30 -4.06
CA LYS A 357 11.62 -70.64 -4.39
C LYS A 357 12.74 -71.64 -4.68
N SER A 358 13.79 -71.20 -5.36
CA SER A 358 14.86 -72.07 -5.87
C SER A 358 16.06 -72.21 -4.92
N GLN A 359 16.31 -71.21 -4.07
CA GLN A 359 17.47 -71.11 -3.21
C GLN A 359 17.07 -70.54 -1.83
N GLN A 360 16.69 -71.44 -0.93
CA GLN A 360 16.33 -71.07 0.44
C GLN A 360 17.60 -70.97 1.31
N ASN A 361 18.23 -69.80 1.31
CA ASN A 361 19.40 -69.52 2.13
C ASN A 361 19.25 -68.20 2.90
N PHE A 362 20.13 -68.00 3.89
CA PHE A 362 20.15 -66.82 4.75
C PHE A 362 20.14 -65.51 3.96
N LYS A 363 21.02 -65.36 2.96
CA LYS A 363 21.24 -64.12 2.21
C LYS A 363 19.97 -63.68 1.48
N ILE A 364 19.28 -64.62 0.82
CA ILE A 364 18.06 -64.33 0.06
C ILE A 364 16.90 -63.96 1.00
N PHE A 365 16.69 -64.69 2.10
CA PHE A 365 15.65 -64.34 3.08
C PHE A 365 15.93 -63.00 3.76
N ARG A 366 17.19 -62.67 4.04
CA ARG A 366 17.60 -61.36 4.59
C ARG A 366 17.28 -60.21 3.63
N LEU A 367 17.65 -60.35 2.36
CA LEU A 367 17.40 -59.31 1.35
C LEU A 367 15.89 -59.13 1.09
N ALA A 368 15.12 -60.21 1.13
CA ALA A 368 13.66 -60.13 1.06
C ALA A 368 13.10 -59.38 2.28
N ALA A 369 13.61 -59.66 3.48
CA ALA A 369 13.22 -58.96 4.69
C ALA A 369 13.52 -57.45 4.61
N GLN A 370 14.71 -57.07 4.14
CA GLN A 370 15.09 -55.67 3.91
C GLN A 370 14.17 -55.00 2.88
N SER A 371 13.90 -55.67 1.77
CA SER A 371 13.01 -55.15 0.72
C SER A 371 11.58 -54.91 1.21
N TYR A 372 11.05 -55.79 2.07
CA TYR A 372 9.75 -55.58 2.73
C TYR A 372 9.77 -54.41 3.72
N ALA A 373 10.90 -54.15 4.38
CA ALA A 373 11.03 -52.97 5.24
C ALA A 373 11.00 -51.67 4.42
N GLU A 374 11.66 -51.64 3.26
CA GLU A 374 11.69 -50.48 2.35
C GLU A 374 10.32 -50.10 1.78
N ILE A 375 9.42 -51.08 1.60
CA ILE A 375 8.04 -50.83 1.14
C ILE A 375 7.05 -50.62 2.28
N ASN A 376 7.53 -50.33 3.50
CA ASN A 376 6.72 -50.10 4.71
C ASN A 376 5.81 -51.28 5.09
N GLU A 377 6.30 -52.51 4.95
CA GLU A 377 5.60 -53.74 5.35
C GLU A 377 6.34 -54.44 6.52
N PRO A 378 6.42 -53.82 7.71
CA PRO A 378 7.27 -54.30 8.82
C PRO A 378 6.84 -55.67 9.35
N SER A 379 5.55 -56.03 9.23
CA SER A 379 5.03 -57.36 9.61
C SER A 379 5.59 -58.47 8.71
N LEU A 380 5.60 -58.24 7.39
CA LEU A 380 6.19 -59.18 6.44
C LEU A 380 7.71 -59.20 6.57
N SER A 381 8.36 -58.04 6.68
CA SER A 381 9.80 -57.94 6.94
C SER A 381 10.22 -58.76 8.17
N LEU A 382 9.48 -58.63 9.28
CA LEU A 382 9.71 -59.44 10.48
C LEU A 382 9.60 -60.94 10.21
N SER A 383 8.60 -61.37 9.45
CA SER A 383 8.42 -62.80 9.10
C SER A 383 9.61 -63.33 8.28
N TYR A 384 10.15 -62.54 7.37
CA TYR A 384 11.30 -62.91 6.54
C TYR A 384 12.62 -62.85 7.31
N TYR A 385 12.79 -61.95 8.28
CA TYR A 385 13.94 -62.00 9.19
C TYR A 385 13.91 -63.23 10.11
N LYS A 386 12.72 -63.68 10.55
CA LYS A 386 12.58 -64.95 11.29
C LYS A 386 12.97 -66.16 10.43
N LYS A 387 12.59 -66.16 9.15
CA LYS A 387 13.06 -67.17 8.18
C LYS A 387 14.56 -67.06 7.94
N ALA A 388 15.11 -65.86 7.77
CA ALA A 388 16.56 -65.69 7.65
C ALA A 388 17.29 -66.29 8.86
N LEU A 389 16.81 -66.01 10.08
CA LEU A 389 17.36 -66.58 11.31
C LEU A 389 17.37 -68.11 11.32
N SER A 390 16.31 -68.78 10.81
CA SER A 390 16.27 -70.25 10.77
C SER A 390 17.24 -70.87 9.75
N PHE A 391 17.75 -70.08 8.80
CA PHE A 391 18.74 -70.50 7.81
C PHE A 391 20.16 -69.98 8.10
N ALA A 392 20.36 -69.26 9.21
CA ALA A 392 21.65 -68.71 9.61
C ALA A 392 22.57 -69.80 10.16
N LYS A 393 23.75 -69.96 9.54
CA LYS A 393 24.75 -70.98 9.90
C LYS A 393 25.88 -70.44 10.76
N THR A 394 26.13 -69.14 10.71
CA THR A 394 27.19 -68.49 11.48
C THR A 394 26.61 -67.62 12.59
N ALA A 395 27.42 -67.36 13.63
CA ALA A 395 27.04 -66.44 14.70
C ALA A 395 26.74 -65.03 14.17
N ASP A 396 27.46 -64.58 13.14
CA ASP A 396 27.24 -63.28 12.50
C ASP A 396 25.90 -63.21 11.77
N GLU A 397 25.54 -64.27 11.02
CA GLU A 397 24.24 -64.35 10.35
C GLU A 397 23.09 -64.35 11.37
N GLN A 398 23.23 -65.09 12.47
CA GLN A 398 22.25 -65.12 13.55
C GLN A 398 22.11 -63.75 14.22
N LYS A 399 23.23 -63.07 14.47
CA LYS A 399 23.26 -61.71 15.00
C LYS A 399 22.53 -60.75 14.06
N ILE A 400 22.85 -60.74 12.77
CA ILE A 400 22.21 -59.86 11.77
C ILE A 400 20.69 -60.10 11.71
N ALA A 401 20.23 -61.35 11.66
CA ALA A 401 18.79 -61.62 11.62
C ALA A 401 18.09 -61.27 12.93
N SER A 402 18.70 -61.52 14.09
CA SER A 402 18.12 -61.15 15.39
C SER A 402 18.04 -59.63 15.58
N GLU A 403 19.02 -58.87 15.10
CA GLU A 403 18.97 -57.40 15.06
C GLU A 403 17.87 -56.89 14.13
N GLY A 404 17.71 -57.52 12.96
CA GLY A 404 16.59 -57.25 12.05
C GLY A 404 15.22 -57.48 12.70
N ILE A 405 15.05 -58.60 13.40
CA ILE A 405 13.84 -58.93 14.19
C ILE A 405 13.59 -57.85 15.27
N LYS A 406 14.63 -57.47 16.02
CA LYS A 406 14.53 -56.44 17.06
C LYS A 406 14.13 -55.09 16.46
N LYS A 407 14.72 -54.69 15.34
CA LYS A 407 14.39 -53.45 14.61
C LYS A 407 12.93 -53.45 14.15
N MET A 408 12.45 -54.54 13.56
CA MET A 408 11.06 -54.64 13.10
C MET A 408 10.05 -54.71 14.26
N ASN A 409 10.38 -55.41 15.36
CA ASN A 409 9.55 -55.40 16.56
C ASN A 409 9.46 -54.00 17.18
N ASN A 410 10.55 -53.23 17.18
CA ASN A 410 10.54 -51.84 17.64
C ASN A 410 9.72 -50.94 16.71
N TRP A 411 9.81 -51.14 15.39
CA TRP A 411 8.95 -50.45 14.42
C TRP A 411 7.48 -50.76 14.69
N LEU A 412 7.09 -52.04 14.77
CA LEU A 412 5.73 -52.46 15.05
C LEU A 412 5.24 -51.98 16.42
N ALA A 413 6.10 -51.92 17.43
CA ALA A 413 5.78 -51.35 18.73
C ALA A 413 5.59 -49.83 18.66
N LYS A 414 6.37 -49.12 17.83
CA LYS A 414 6.20 -47.70 17.55
C LYS A 414 4.90 -47.44 16.77
N GLU A 415 4.60 -48.25 15.77
CA GLU A 415 3.32 -48.23 15.04
C GLU A 415 2.13 -48.54 15.94
N ARG A 416 2.26 -49.46 16.90
CA ARG A 416 1.22 -49.71 17.92
C ARG A 416 1.07 -48.55 18.90
N LYS A 417 2.15 -47.80 19.19
CA LYS A 417 2.10 -46.55 19.97
C LYS A 417 1.58 -45.35 19.16
N THR A 418 1.69 -45.37 17.84
CA THR A 418 1.15 -44.35 16.93
C THR A 418 -0.16 -44.75 16.26
N ALA A 419 -0.64 -45.98 16.48
CA ALA A 419 -1.98 -46.43 16.12
C ALA A 419 -2.91 -45.54 16.93
N LYS A 420 -3.42 -44.49 16.28
CA LYS A 420 -4.29 -43.50 16.90
C LYS A 420 -5.33 -44.28 17.70
N PRO A 421 -5.42 -44.10 19.03
CA PRO A 421 -6.45 -44.77 19.81
C PRO A 421 -7.78 -44.53 19.10
N ALA A 422 -8.61 -45.57 19.01
CA ALA A 422 -9.92 -45.46 18.36
C ALA A 422 -10.59 -44.18 18.88
N LEU A 423 -10.88 -43.25 17.95
CA LEU A 423 -11.40 -41.93 18.32
C LEU A 423 -12.67 -42.16 19.13
N SER A 424 -12.77 -41.53 20.30
CA SER A 424 -13.98 -41.61 21.10
C SER A 424 -15.19 -41.15 20.26
N PRO A 425 -16.40 -41.67 20.51
CA PRO A 425 -17.60 -41.23 19.79
C PRO A 425 -17.78 -39.69 19.79
N LEU A 426 -17.39 -39.03 20.89
CA LEU A 426 -17.35 -37.57 20.97
C LEU A 426 -16.35 -36.97 19.97
N GLN A 427 -15.12 -37.48 19.91
CA GLN A 427 -14.10 -36.96 19.01
C GLN A 427 -14.46 -37.16 17.53
N ILE A 428 -15.14 -38.25 17.18
CA ILE A 428 -15.68 -38.47 15.83
C ILE A 428 -16.70 -37.37 15.49
N LYS A 429 -17.65 -37.09 16.38
CA LYS A 429 -18.63 -36.00 16.21
C LYS A 429 -17.95 -34.64 16.09
N LEU A 430 -16.98 -34.33 16.96
CA LEU A 430 -16.25 -33.04 16.91
C LEU A 430 -15.41 -32.90 15.64
N ASN A 431 -14.85 -33.98 15.11
CA ASN A 431 -14.14 -33.95 13.83
C ASN A 431 -15.10 -33.69 12.66
N LEU A 432 -16.28 -34.31 12.66
CA LEU A 432 -17.32 -34.04 11.66
C LEU A 432 -17.81 -32.58 11.73
N VAL A 433 -17.96 -32.03 12.94
CA VAL A 433 -18.27 -30.60 13.14
C VAL A 433 -17.18 -29.70 12.55
N ARG A 434 -15.90 -30.01 12.78
CA ARG A 434 -14.78 -29.25 12.18
C ARG A 434 -14.80 -29.33 10.66
N GLU A 435 -15.15 -30.49 10.10
CA GLU A 435 -15.31 -30.66 8.66
C GLU A 435 -16.43 -29.75 8.11
N TYR A 436 -17.61 -29.74 8.75
CA TYR A 436 -18.68 -28.83 8.37
C TYR A 436 -18.28 -27.36 8.47
N ILE A 437 -17.58 -26.95 9.53
CA ILE A 437 -17.04 -25.59 9.65
C ILE A 437 -16.06 -25.30 8.50
N SER A 438 -15.16 -26.23 8.15
CA SER A 438 -14.20 -26.01 7.05
C SER A 438 -14.88 -25.85 5.67
N LYS A 439 -16.11 -26.37 5.52
CA LYS A 439 -16.96 -26.25 4.33
C LYS A 439 -17.96 -25.10 4.41
N ASP A 440 -17.81 -24.22 5.40
CA ASP A 440 -18.73 -23.10 5.70
C ASP A 440 -20.18 -23.53 5.97
N GLN A 441 -20.38 -24.75 6.47
CA GLN A 441 -21.68 -25.33 6.83
C GLN A 441 -21.97 -25.16 8.33
N GLY A 442 -21.93 -23.91 8.80
CA GLY A 442 -22.10 -23.57 10.22
C GLY A 442 -23.41 -24.07 10.84
N ASP A 443 -24.52 -24.06 10.09
CA ASP A 443 -25.82 -24.55 10.60
C ASP A 443 -25.80 -26.07 10.88
N LYS A 444 -25.26 -26.88 9.97
CA LYS A 444 -25.12 -28.34 10.19
C LYS A 444 -24.18 -28.65 11.35
N ALA A 445 -23.14 -27.84 11.52
CA ALA A 445 -22.25 -27.95 12.68
C ALA A 445 -23.01 -27.65 13.99
N LEU A 446 -23.90 -26.65 14.00
CA LEU A 446 -24.72 -26.31 15.17
C LEU A 446 -25.71 -27.43 15.54
N GLU A 447 -26.35 -28.07 14.56
CA GLU A 447 -27.26 -29.21 14.80
C GLU A 447 -26.57 -30.34 15.58
N LEU A 448 -25.31 -30.66 15.22
CA LEU A 448 -24.52 -31.67 15.91
C LEU A 448 -24.00 -31.22 17.29
N LEU A 449 -23.77 -29.92 17.47
CA LEU A 449 -23.24 -29.35 18.72
C LEU A 449 -24.33 -29.12 19.77
N GLN A 450 -25.58 -28.85 19.36
CA GLN A 450 -26.69 -28.55 20.27
C GLN A 450 -26.90 -29.62 21.36
N PRO A 451 -26.98 -30.93 21.06
CA PRO A 451 -27.10 -31.95 22.11
C PRO A 451 -25.84 -32.03 22.99
N LEU A 452 -24.65 -31.75 22.44
CA LEU A 452 -23.38 -31.78 23.19
C LEU A 452 -23.25 -30.62 24.18
N LEU A 453 -23.84 -29.46 23.87
CA LEU A 453 -23.92 -28.31 24.76
C LEU A 453 -24.78 -28.58 26.00
N LEU A 454 -25.82 -29.41 25.86
CA LEU A 454 -26.73 -29.77 26.94
C LEU A 454 -26.19 -30.89 27.82
N ASP A 455 -25.55 -31.90 27.22
CA ASP A 455 -25.05 -33.08 27.93
C ASP A 455 -23.74 -32.78 28.70
N LYS A 456 -22.69 -32.37 27.99
CA LYS A 456 -21.33 -32.21 28.55
C LYS A 456 -20.58 -31.04 27.90
N PRO A 457 -20.93 -29.79 28.22
CA PRO A 457 -20.23 -28.63 27.69
C PRO A 457 -18.76 -28.65 28.15
N ASN A 458 -17.85 -28.49 27.20
CA ASN A 458 -16.42 -28.36 27.46
C ASN A 458 -15.83 -27.29 26.54
N TYR A 459 -14.54 -26.97 26.72
CA TYR A 459 -13.83 -25.97 25.93
C TYR A 459 -14.04 -26.14 24.42
N GLN A 460 -13.84 -27.37 23.89
CA GLN A 460 -13.94 -27.62 22.45
C GLN A 460 -15.37 -27.43 21.93
N VAL A 461 -16.37 -27.89 22.69
CA VAL A 461 -17.79 -27.73 22.32
C VAL A 461 -18.14 -26.24 22.26
N PHE A 462 -17.75 -25.44 23.25
CA PHE A 462 -18.01 -23.99 23.22
C PHE A 462 -17.25 -23.27 22.10
N MET A 463 -15.98 -23.61 21.86
CA MET A 463 -15.20 -23.01 20.77
C MET A 463 -15.77 -23.33 19.40
N LEU A 464 -16.15 -24.58 19.13
CA LEU A 464 -16.75 -24.96 17.84
C LEU A 464 -18.14 -24.34 17.69
N THR A 465 -18.92 -24.26 18.77
CA THR A 465 -20.22 -23.55 18.77
C THR A 465 -20.04 -22.07 18.42
N ALA A 466 -19.04 -21.42 19.02
CA ALA A 466 -18.73 -20.02 18.74
C ALA A 466 -18.33 -19.81 17.27
N LEU A 467 -17.48 -20.69 16.72
CA LEU A 467 -17.08 -20.66 15.31
C LEU A 467 -18.27 -20.84 14.37
N SER A 468 -19.16 -21.80 14.65
CA SER A 468 -20.35 -22.03 13.82
C SER A 468 -21.33 -20.84 13.88
N TYR A 469 -21.52 -20.21 15.04
CA TYR A 469 -22.29 -18.98 15.14
C TYR A 469 -21.64 -17.79 14.41
N ALA A 470 -20.31 -17.74 14.37
CA ALA A 470 -19.61 -16.74 13.57
C ALA A 470 -19.85 -16.95 12.07
N GLN A 471 -19.82 -18.19 11.57
CA GLN A 471 -20.10 -18.48 10.15
C GLN A 471 -21.54 -18.17 9.74
N THR A 472 -22.49 -18.35 10.65
CA THR A 472 -23.92 -18.06 10.41
C THR A 472 -24.27 -16.58 10.64
N ASN A 473 -23.29 -15.68 10.66
CA ASN A 473 -23.44 -14.24 10.85
C ASN A 473 -24.17 -13.85 12.15
N LYS A 474 -23.96 -14.60 13.24
CA LYS A 474 -24.53 -14.33 14.59
C LYS A 474 -23.41 -13.95 15.59
N PRO A 475 -22.70 -12.82 15.40
CA PRO A 475 -21.49 -12.48 16.17
C PRO A 475 -21.74 -12.29 17.67
N ARG A 476 -22.95 -11.84 18.08
CA ARG A 476 -23.30 -11.71 19.50
C ARG A 476 -23.36 -13.06 20.21
N LEU A 477 -23.97 -14.07 19.58
CA LEU A 477 -24.04 -15.43 20.13
C LEU A 477 -22.64 -16.05 20.14
N ALA A 478 -21.90 -15.92 19.04
CA ALA A 478 -20.52 -16.39 18.96
C ALA A 478 -19.65 -15.80 20.08
N LEU A 479 -19.75 -14.49 20.35
CA LEU A 479 -19.03 -13.85 21.45
C LEU A 479 -19.40 -14.44 22.82
N ASN A 480 -20.69 -14.71 23.09
CA ASN A 480 -21.11 -15.31 24.34
C ASN A 480 -20.48 -16.70 24.54
N TYR A 481 -20.44 -17.52 23.48
CA TYR A 481 -19.81 -18.83 23.53
C TYR A 481 -18.28 -18.77 23.67
N TYR A 482 -17.60 -17.82 23.01
CA TYR A 482 -16.18 -17.59 23.26
C TYR A 482 -15.91 -17.17 24.71
N ARG A 483 -16.76 -16.33 25.30
CA ARG A 483 -16.65 -15.94 26.72
C ARG A 483 -16.85 -17.12 27.66
N ASN A 484 -17.75 -18.05 27.34
CA ASN A 484 -17.93 -19.29 28.10
C ASN A 484 -16.76 -20.27 27.91
N ALA A 485 -16.10 -20.26 26.75
CA ALA A 485 -14.90 -21.07 26.50
C ALA A 485 -13.68 -20.55 27.26
N LEU A 486 -13.53 -19.23 27.42
CA LEU A 486 -12.34 -18.61 28.02
C LEU A 486 -11.98 -19.12 29.43
N PRO A 487 -12.90 -19.24 30.41
CA PRO A 487 -12.56 -19.79 31.73
C PRO A 487 -12.20 -21.29 31.68
N LEU A 488 -12.62 -22.02 30.63
CA LEU A 488 -12.28 -23.43 30.41
C LEU A 488 -10.97 -23.64 29.64
N ALA A 489 -10.34 -22.55 29.15
CA ALA A 489 -9.08 -22.61 28.44
C ALA A 489 -7.92 -22.85 29.41
N THR A 490 -7.49 -24.11 29.50
CA THR A 490 -6.43 -24.54 30.44
C THR A 490 -5.03 -24.32 29.89
N THR A 491 -4.85 -24.28 28.56
CA THR A 491 -3.55 -24.06 27.92
C THR A 491 -3.40 -22.62 27.41
N PRO A 492 -2.17 -22.08 27.32
CA PRO A 492 -1.94 -20.77 26.70
C PRO A 492 -2.47 -20.68 25.27
N LYS A 493 -2.29 -21.75 24.49
CA LYS A 493 -2.79 -21.84 23.11
C LYS A 493 -4.31 -21.72 23.04
N ASP A 494 -5.03 -22.40 23.93
CA ASP A 494 -6.49 -22.33 24.01
C ASP A 494 -6.94 -20.90 24.36
N ARG A 495 -6.24 -20.23 25.28
CA ARG A 495 -6.53 -18.84 25.66
C ARG A 495 -6.32 -17.88 24.50
N VAL A 496 -5.19 -18.00 23.79
CA VAL A 496 -4.89 -17.20 22.59
C VAL A 496 -5.97 -17.39 21.53
N ALA A 497 -6.33 -18.64 21.21
CA ALA A 497 -7.36 -18.93 20.22
C ALA A 497 -8.74 -18.35 20.61
N THR A 498 -9.12 -18.45 21.88
CA THR A 498 -10.37 -17.86 22.38
C THR A 498 -10.34 -16.33 22.35
N LEU A 499 -9.24 -15.70 22.76
CA LEU A 499 -9.09 -14.25 22.74
C LEU A 499 -9.09 -13.69 21.31
N LEU A 500 -8.48 -14.40 20.34
CA LEU A 500 -8.60 -14.07 18.91
C LEU A 500 -10.06 -14.08 18.47
N GLY A 501 -10.82 -15.10 18.87
CA GLY A 501 -12.27 -15.19 18.61
C GLY A 501 -13.05 -14.03 19.22
N ILE A 502 -12.80 -13.70 20.49
CA ILE A 502 -13.41 -12.57 21.20
C ILE A 502 -13.09 -11.24 20.49
N GLY A 503 -11.83 -11.02 20.15
CA GLY A 503 -11.37 -9.82 19.43
C GLY A 503 -12.07 -9.69 18.08
N LYS A 504 -12.14 -10.77 17.31
CA LYS A 504 -12.81 -10.81 15.99
C LYS A 504 -14.30 -10.49 16.11
N MET A 505 -15.01 -11.05 17.10
CA MET A 505 -16.44 -10.77 17.30
C MET A 505 -16.69 -9.33 17.76
N HIS A 506 -15.85 -8.80 18.65
CA HIS A 506 -15.93 -7.38 19.01
C HIS A 506 -15.68 -6.47 17.81
N PHE A 507 -14.68 -6.78 16.98
CA PHE A 507 -14.38 -6.04 15.77
C PHE A 507 -15.56 -6.06 14.79
N TRP A 508 -16.16 -7.23 14.55
CA TRP A 508 -17.31 -7.39 13.67
C TRP A 508 -18.50 -6.54 14.14
N MET A 509 -18.79 -6.51 15.44
CA MET A 509 -19.86 -5.67 15.99
C MET A 509 -19.51 -4.17 16.06
N GLY A 510 -18.37 -3.75 15.51
CA GLY A 510 -17.88 -2.36 15.55
C GLY A 510 -17.42 -1.89 16.94
N GLN A 511 -17.22 -2.81 17.88
CA GLN A 511 -16.75 -2.51 19.24
C GLN A 511 -15.21 -2.45 19.29
N TYR A 512 -14.63 -1.57 18.47
CA TYR A 512 -13.20 -1.59 18.15
C TYR A 512 -12.28 -1.48 19.38
N PHE A 513 -12.60 -0.65 20.38
CA PHE A 513 -11.79 -0.58 21.60
C PHE A 513 -11.83 -1.86 22.45
N ARG A 514 -12.94 -2.60 22.43
CA ARG A 514 -13.02 -3.90 23.11
C ARG A 514 -12.24 -4.95 22.34
N ALA A 515 -12.28 -4.89 21.01
CA ALA A 515 -11.47 -5.75 20.15
C ALA A 515 -9.97 -5.50 20.37
N GLU A 516 -9.54 -4.23 20.36
CA GLU A 516 -8.16 -3.81 20.65
C GLU A 516 -7.66 -4.38 21.97
N ARG A 517 -8.44 -4.24 23.06
CA ARG A 517 -8.09 -4.80 24.37
C ARG A 517 -7.96 -6.31 24.36
N ALA A 518 -8.87 -7.01 23.67
CA ALA A 518 -8.81 -8.47 23.55
C ALA A 518 -7.55 -8.92 22.80
N TYR A 519 -7.18 -8.23 21.71
CA TYR A 519 -5.94 -8.50 20.98
C TYR A 519 -4.70 -8.12 21.81
N ALA A 520 -4.74 -7.02 22.56
CA ALA A 520 -3.65 -6.62 23.45
C ALA A 520 -3.39 -7.64 24.56
N GLU A 521 -4.44 -8.30 25.05
CA GLU A 521 -4.32 -9.35 26.08
C GLU A 521 -3.56 -10.60 25.59
N ILE A 522 -3.61 -10.90 24.29
CA ILE A 522 -2.94 -12.05 23.68
C ILE A 522 -1.42 -11.99 23.88
N PHE A 523 -0.82 -10.79 23.82
CA PHE A 523 0.63 -10.60 23.96
C PHE A 523 1.17 -10.92 25.36
N LYS A 524 0.30 -11.22 26.34
CA LYS A 524 0.70 -11.73 27.66
C LYS A 524 0.92 -13.24 27.70
N TYR A 525 0.59 -13.94 26.62
CA TYR A 525 0.73 -15.39 26.49
C TYR A 525 1.77 -15.73 25.42
N PRO A 526 2.46 -16.88 25.52
CA PRO A 526 3.32 -17.36 24.45
C PRO A 526 2.49 -17.61 23.18
N THR A 527 2.94 -17.03 22.07
CA THR A 527 2.31 -17.15 20.74
C THR A 527 3.34 -17.64 19.73
N ASN A 528 2.90 -18.36 18.71
CA ASN A 528 3.75 -18.58 17.52
C ASN A 528 3.71 -17.36 16.60
N SER A 529 4.62 -17.29 15.62
CA SER A 529 4.75 -16.15 14.70
C SER A 529 3.41 -15.77 14.04
N ARG A 530 2.67 -16.76 13.53
CA ARG A 530 1.37 -16.52 12.90
C ARG A 530 0.31 -16.00 13.87
N GLU A 531 0.25 -16.52 15.09
CA GLU A 531 -0.69 -16.05 16.11
C GLU A 531 -0.37 -14.62 16.56
N PHE A 532 0.92 -14.31 16.70
CA PHE A 532 1.40 -12.96 17.00
C PHE A 532 0.97 -11.98 15.90
N ASP A 533 1.23 -12.32 14.64
CA ASP A 533 0.87 -11.54 13.45
C ASP A 533 -0.64 -11.26 13.37
N LEU A 534 -1.47 -12.30 13.57
CA LEU A 534 -2.93 -12.16 13.55
C LEU A 534 -3.43 -11.28 14.71
N ALA A 535 -2.85 -11.42 15.90
CA ALA A 535 -3.20 -10.57 17.04
C ALA A 535 -2.80 -9.11 16.80
N LEU A 536 -1.60 -8.88 16.23
CA LEU A 536 -1.11 -7.55 15.89
C LEU A 536 -1.97 -6.91 14.80
N ALA A 537 -2.27 -7.63 13.73
CA ALA A 537 -3.16 -7.18 12.66
C ALA A 537 -4.54 -6.78 13.21
N GLY A 538 -5.12 -7.62 14.07
CA GLY A 538 -6.39 -7.35 14.75
C GLY A 538 -6.36 -6.10 15.62
N LYS A 539 -5.28 -5.91 16.39
CA LYS A 539 -5.06 -4.72 17.22
C LYS A 539 -4.92 -3.45 16.38
N VAL A 540 -4.08 -3.49 15.33
CA VAL A 540 -3.84 -2.38 14.40
C VAL A 540 -5.14 -1.99 13.71
N LYS A 541 -5.87 -2.94 13.12
CA LYS A 541 -7.18 -2.66 12.51
C LYS A 541 -8.15 -2.06 13.53
N SER A 542 -8.23 -2.64 14.73
CA SER A 542 -9.11 -2.11 15.78
C SER A 542 -8.79 -0.65 16.14
N LEU A 543 -7.51 -0.29 16.27
CA LEU A 543 -7.11 1.10 16.50
C LEU A 543 -7.43 2.00 15.30
N ALA A 544 -7.17 1.55 14.07
CA ALA A 544 -7.41 2.33 12.88
C ALA A 544 -8.92 2.66 12.69
N TYR A 545 -9.79 1.66 12.83
CA TYR A 545 -11.25 1.81 12.77
C TYR A 545 -11.83 2.58 13.96
N ALA A 546 -11.11 2.62 15.08
CA ALA A 546 -11.39 3.48 16.22
C ALA A 546 -10.96 4.94 16.01
N ASP A 547 -10.64 5.34 14.76
CA ASP A 547 -10.16 6.68 14.40
C ASP A 547 -8.81 7.00 15.08
N ARG A 548 -7.95 5.99 15.25
CA ARG A 548 -6.57 6.11 15.78
C ARG A 548 -5.51 5.55 14.82
N PRO A 549 -5.47 5.97 13.54
CA PRO A 549 -4.59 5.38 12.53
C PRO A 549 -3.09 5.62 12.80
N ILE A 550 -2.67 6.78 13.30
CA ILE A 550 -1.24 7.06 13.59
C ILE A 550 -0.75 6.13 14.69
N ARG A 551 -1.55 5.99 15.77
CA ARG A 551 -1.26 5.08 16.87
C ARG A 551 -1.31 3.61 16.42
N ALA A 552 -2.24 3.27 15.52
CA ALA A 552 -2.34 1.94 14.95
C ALA A 552 -1.04 1.56 14.23
N PHE A 553 -0.58 2.40 13.29
CA PHE A 553 0.65 2.14 12.54
C PHE A 553 1.87 2.10 13.45
N LYS A 554 2.01 3.06 14.38
CA LYS A 554 3.12 3.10 15.36
C LYS A 554 3.12 1.92 16.34
N SER A 555 2.05 1.12 16.41
CA SER A 555 2.02 -0.08 17.24
C SER A 555 2.66 -1.30 16.56
N ILE A 556 2.96 -1.20 15.26
CA ILE A 556 3.74 -2.19 14.52
C ILE A 556 5.23 -1.91 14.79
N PRO A 557 6.02 -2.90 15.25
CA PRO A 557 7.46 -2.74 15.38
C PRO A 557 8.09 -2.41 14.01
N PRO A 558 8.96 -1.41 13.90
CA PRO A 558 9.48 -0.93 12.61
C PRO A 558 10.37 -1.96 11.89
N ASP A 559 10.95 -2.90 12.64
CA ASP A 559 11.82 -3.99 12.19
C ASP A 559 11.07 -5.30 11.91
N LEU A 560 9.74 -5.32 12.09
CA LEU A 560 8.94 -6.52 11.88
C LEU A 560 8.77 -6.83 10.38
N ILE A 561 9.17 -8.02 9.98
CA ILE A 561 8.86 -8.57 8.64
C ILE A 561 7.45 -9.15 8.69
N TYR A 562 6.59 -8.75 7.74
CA TYR A 562 5.21 -9.24 7.69
C TYR A 562 5.16 -10.64 7.08
N GLU A 563 4.70 -11.63 7.85
CA GLU A 563 4.58 -13.02 7.37
C GLU A 563 3.16 -13.35 6.89
N THR A 564 2.17 -12.60 7.38
CA THR A 564 0.74 -12.85 7.11
C THR A 564 0.10 -11.75 6.26
N PRO A 565 -0.86 -12.10 5.37
CA PRO A 565 -1.58 -11.12 4.58
C PRO A 565 -2.44 -10.18 5.45
N GLU A 566 -2.96 -10.64 6.58
CA GLU A 566 -3.75 -9.81 7.50
C GLU A 566 -2.95 -8.62 8.06
N LEU A 567 -1.69 -8.86 8.45
CA LEU A 567 -0.83 -7.81 8.98
C LEU A 567 -0.39 -6.83 7.89
N VAL A 568 -0.05 -7.32 6.69
CA VAL A 568 0.27 -6.47 5.53
C VAL A 568 -0.90 -5.51 5.24
N VAL A 569 -2.13 -6.02 5.14
CA VAL A 569 -3.31 -5.18 4.88
C VAL A 569 -3.58 -4.20 6.03
N ALA A 570 -3.40 -4.62 7.29
CA ALA A 570 -3.56 -3.75 8.44
C ALA A 570 -2.52 -2.60 8.45
N ALA A 571 -1.27 -2.88 8.08
CA ALA A 571 -0.19 -1.90 7.96
C ALA A 571 -0.47 -0.90 6.83
N ILE A 572 -0.92 -1.39 5.67
CA ILE A 572 -1.33 -0.57 4.52
C ILE A 572 -2.49 0.37 4.92
N GLN A 573 -3.58 -0.16 5.49
CA GLN A 573 -4.73 0.66 5.87
C GLN A 573 -4.40 1.70 6.95
N SER A 574 -3.65 1.31 7.98
CA SER A 574 -3.31 2.23 9.08
C SER A 574 -2.35 3.35 8.65
N SER A 575 -1.36 3.07 7.79
CA SER A 575 -0.51 4.12 7.20
C SER A 575 -1.33 5.03 6.27
N LEU A 576 -2.20 4.47 5.44
CA LEU A 576 -3.01 5.22 4.49
C LEU A 576 -3.94 6.21 5.21
N TRP A 577 -4.65 5.75 6.24
CA TRP A 577 -5.55 6.61 7.04
C TRP A 577 -4.80 7.57 7.97
N SER A 578 -3.48 7.42 8.09
CA SER A 578 -2.60 8.40 8.72
C SER A 578 -2.15 9.51 7.76
N ASP A 579 -2.65 9.52 6.52
CA ASP A 579 -2.20 10.40 5.42
C ASP A 579 -0.77 10.08 4.93
N TRP A 580 -0.35 8.82 5.04
CA TRP A 580 0.99 8.33 4.66
C TRP A 580 0.93 7.37 3.46
N ALA A 581 0.21 7.78 2.41
CA ALA A 581 -0.12 6.92 1.27
C ALA A 581 1.10 6.37 0.51
N ASP A 582 2.23 7.07 0.52
CA ASP A 582 3.50 6.60 -0.02
C ASP A 582 4.13 5.46 0.81
N ILE A 583 4.01 5.48 2.14
CA ILE A 583 4.40 4.34 2.99
C ILE A 583 3.49 3.16 2.65
N SER A 584 2.19 3.39 2.52
CA SER A 584 1.23 2.35 2.13
C SER A 584 1.57 1.76 0.75
N LYS A 585 1.97 2.61 -0.20
CA LYS A 585 2.44 2.21 -1.53
C LYS A 585 3.73 1.39 -1.43
N GLN A 586 4.70 1.83 -0.64
CA GLN A 586 5.95 1.11 -0.43
C GLN A 586 5.70 -0.28 0.17
N ILE A 587 4.90 -0.37 1.25
CA ILE A 587 4.50 -1.65 1.84
C ILE A 587 3.80 -2.55 0.82
N SER A 588 2.93 -1.99 -0.03
CA SER A 588 2.25 -2.78 -1.05
C SER A 588 3.20 -3.38 -2.10
N LEU A 589 4.29 -2.67 -2.43
CA LEU A 589 5.31 -3.14 -3.36
C LEU A 589 6.23 -4.18 -2.69
N ASP A 590 6.71 -3.89 -1.49
CA ASP A 590 7.64 -4.76 -0.76
C ASP A 590 7.02 -6.11 -0.41
N TYR A 591 5.71 -6.14 -0.16
CA TYR A 591 4.96 -7.34 0.22
C TYR A 591 3.98 -7.83 -0.86
N GLU A 592 4.17 -7.41 -2.12
CA GLU A 592 3.39 -7.90 -3.27
C GLU A 592 3.28 -9.45 -3.31
N PRO A 593 4.36 -10.24 -3.07
CA PRO A 593 4.28 -11.71 -3.11
C PRO A 593 3.31 -12.34 -2.08
N ILE A 594 2.98 -11.61 -1.01
CA ILE A 594 1.99 -12.02 -0.01
C ILE A 594 0.60 -11.57 -0.46
N ILE A 595 0.48 -10.34 -0.97
CA ILE A 595 -0.80 -9.73 -1.37
C ILE A 595 -1.44 -10.50 -2.53
N VAL A 596 -0.67 -10.90 -3.55
CA VAL A 596 -1.20 -11.61 -4.73
C VAL A 596 -1.81 -12.97 -4.40
N LYS A 597 -1.54 -13.53 -3.21
CA LYS A 597 -2.12 -14.78 -2.72
C LYS A 597 -3.49 -14.60 -2.08
N ILE A 598 -3.92 -13.35 -1.84
CA ILE A 598 -5.21 -13.05 -1.21
C ILE A 598 -6.32 -13.21 -2.27
N PRO A 599 -7.32 -14.07 -2.04
CA PRO A 599 -8.42 -14.21 -3.00
C PRO A 599 -9.22 -12.90 -3.12
N PRO A 600 -9.43 -12.35 -4.32
CA PRO A 600 -10.07 -11.03 -4.52
C PRO A 600 -11.48 -10.92 -3.90
N GLU A 601 -12.24 -12.01 -3.92
CA GLU A 601 -13.61 -12.10 -3.40
C GLU A 601 -13.68 -12.21 -1.87
N SER A 602 -12.57 -12.55 -1.22
CA SER A 602 -12.48 -12.63 0.23
C SER A 602 -12.66 -11.25 0.88
N ALA A 603 -13.04 -11.21 2.16
CA ALA A 603 -13.12 -9.96 2.91
C ALA A 603 -11.80 -9.17 2.89
N LEU A 604 -10.66 -9.89 2.94
CA LEU A 604 -9.34 -9.29 2.89
C LEU A 604 -8.99 -8.77 1.48
N GLY A 605 -9.40 -9.48 0.43
CA GLY A 605 -9.29 -9.05 -0.96
C GLY A 605 -10.05 -7.75 -1.25
N LYS A 606 -11.23 -7.62 -0.64
CA LYS A 606 -12.04 -6.40 -0.68
C LYS A 606 -11.36 -5.23 0.04
N ASP A 607 -10.80 -5.48 1.22
CA ASP A 607 -10.07 -4.48 2.01
C ASP A 607 -8.83 -3.95 1.28
N ILE A 608 -8.03 -4.83 0.66
CA ILE A 608 -6.83 -4.42 -0.08
C ILE A 608 -7.17 -3.70 -1.39
N SER A 609 -8.25 -4.10 -2.05
CA SER A 609 -8.76 -3.44 -3.26
C SER A 609 -9.24 -2.00 -2.97
N ASP A 610 -9.91 -1.76 -1.84
CA ASP A 610 -10.25 -0.42 -1.35
C ASP A 610 -8.98 0.39 -1.01
N ALA A 611 -8.01 -0.24 -0.34
CA ALA A 611 -6.76 0.43 0.00
C ALA A 611 -5.95 0.84 -1.24
N PHE A 612 -5.83 -0.03 -2.25
CA PHE A 612 -5.15 0.30 -3.51
C PHE A 612 -5.82 1.42 -4.27
N TRP A 613 -7.16 1.43 -4.31
CA TRP A 613 -7.90 2.54 -4.88
C TRP A 613 -7.57 3.88 -4.19
N GLN A 614 -7.55 3.92 -2.86
CA GLN A 614 -7.20 5.13 -2.10
C GLN A 614 -5.71 5.51 -2.24
N ILE A 615 -4.80 4.55 -2.25
CA ILE A 615 -3.36 4.78 -2.49
C ILE A 615 -3.16 5.43 -3.85
N ASN A 616 -3.81 4.88 -4.88
CA ASN A 616 -3.73 5.42 -6.22
C ASN A 616 -4.28 6.85 -6.24
N GLN A 617 -5.45 7.11 -5.65
CA GLN A 617 -6.01 8.46 -5.59
C GLN A 617 -5.08 9.49 -4.92
N ALA A 618 -4.28 9.07 -3.94
CA ALA A 618 -3.39 9.93 -3.16
C ALA A 618 -1.97 10.07 -3.74
N THR A 619 -1.51 9.07 -4.52
CA THR A 619 -0.12 9.00 -5.02
C THR A 619 -0.01 8.93 -6.54
N TRP A 620 -1.12 9.11 -7.26
CA TRP A 620 -1.08 9.14 -8.72
C TRP A 620 -0.32 10.37 -9.20
N PRO A 621 0.67 10.22 -10.09
CA PRO A 621 1.48 11.35 -10.55
C PRO A 621 0.64 12.48 -11.12
N ASN A 622 -0.39 12.19 -11.91
CA ASN A 622 -1.23 13.19 -12.57
C ASN A 622 -2.72 12.96 -12.31
N ALA A 623 -3.42 13.94 -11.78
CA ALA A 623 -4.87 13.90 -11.68
C ALA A 623 -5.50 15.11 -12.37
N ILE A 624 -6.57 14.87 -13.12
CA ILE A 624 -7.40 15.91 -13.71
C ILE A 624 -8.80 15.83 -13.10
N THR A 625 -9.34 16.93 -12.61
CA THR A 625 -10.64 16.99 -11.94
C THR A 625 -11.49 18.12 -12.53
N PRO A 626 -12.24 17.88 -13.62
CA PRO A 626 -13.36 18.73 -13.97
C PRO A 626 -14.46 18.59 -12.92
N GLY A 627 -15.12 19.71 -12.64
CA GLY A 627 -16.31 19.73 -11.81
C GLY A 627 -17.25 20.85 -12.17
N TYR A 628 -18.48 20.69 -11.71
CA TYR A 628 -19.55 21.65 -11.87
C TYR A 628 -20.28 21.81 -10.55
N PHE A 629 -20.38 23.05 -10.09
CA PHE A 629 -21.13 23.44 -8.91
C PHE A 629 -22.29 24.35 -9.32
N TYR A 630 -23.42 24.17 -8.67
CA TYR A 630 -24.59 25.01 -8.84
C TYR A 630 -25.22 25.30 -7.49
N SER A 631 -25.61 26.56 -7.26
CA SER A 631 -26.45 26.94 -6.13
C SER A 631 -27.53 27.93 -6.53
N ILE A 632 -28.64 27.90 -5.80
CA ILE A 632 -29.74 28.85 -5.91
C ILE A 632 -30.27 29.18 -4.50
N ASP A 633 -30.56 30.44 -4.24
CA ASP A 633 -31.24 30.88 -3.03
C ASP A 633 -32.70 31.33 -3.29
N SER A 634 -33.41 31.71 -2.22
CA SER A 634 -34.80 32.18 -2.30
C SER A 634 -34.97 33.54 -2.99
N ASP A 635 -33.88 34.28 -3.15
CA ASP A 635 -33.86 35.56 -3.86
C ASP A 635 -33.56 35.37 -5.36
N ASP A 636 -33.64 34.11 -5.81
CA ASP A 636 -33.26 33.62 -7.14
C ASP A 636 -31.82 33.98 -7.53
N TYR A 637 -30.95 34.23 -6.54
CA TYR A 637 -29.53 34.40 -6.80
C TYR A 637 -28.92 33.03 -7.09
N GLN A 638 -28.35 32.91 -8.28
CA GLN A 638 -27.79 31.69 -8.80
C GLN A 638 -26.28 31.84 -8.97
N ILE A 639 -25.55 30.79 -8.57
CA ILE A 639 -24.13 30.65 -8.84
C ILE A 639 -23.96 29.35 -9.63
N SER A 640 -23.41 29.45 -10.83
CA SER A 640 -22.97 28.32 -11.63
C SER A 640 -21.45 28.39 -11.75
N ARG A 641 -20.74 27.32 -11.41
CA ARG A 641 -19.28 27.30 -11.42
C ARG A 641 -18.78 26.04 -12.10
N GLY A 642 -18.19 26.21 -13.28
CA GLY A 642 -17.37 25.18 -13.92
C GLY A 642 -15.93 25.33 -13.47
N TYR A 643 -15.25 24.23 -13.18
CA TYR A 643 -13.82 24.29 -12.89
C TYR A 643 -13.09 23.08 -13.44
N PHE A 644 -11.79 23.26 -13.63
CA PHE A 644 -10.87 22.22 -14.04
C PHE A 644 -9.62 22.33 -13.19
N ASN A 645 -9.28 21.26 -12.49
CA ASN A 645 -8.07 21.17 -11.67
C ASN A 645 -7.12 20.14 -12.25
N TYR A 646 -5.85 20.49 -12.42
CA TYR A 646 -4.75 19.57 -12.64
C TYR A 646 -3.90 19.52 -11.37
N THR A 647 -3.57 18.31 -10.93
CA THR A 647 -2.73 18.08 -9.77
C THR A 647 -1.59 17.15 -10.15
N HIS A 648 -0.37 17.53 -9.77
CA HIS A 648 0.81 16.70 -9.94
C HIS A 648 1.38 16.27 -8.59
N TYR A 649 1.48 14.95 -8.36
CA TYR A 649 2.13 14.36 -7.21
C TYR A 649 3.59 14.07 -7.52
N TRP A 650 4.50 14.91 -7.03
CA TRP A 650 5.93 14.71 -7.19
C TRP A 650 6.47 13.68 -6.18
N SER A 651 6.05 13.83 -4.92
CA SER A 651 6.47 12.99 -3.82
C SER A 651 5.54 13.20 -2.62
N GLN A 652 5.81 12.49 -1.53
CA GLN A 652 5.12 12.74 -0.26
C GLN A 652 5.33 14.17 0.24
N ILE A 653 6.52 14.73 0.04
CA ILE A 653 6.88 16.05 0.53
C ILE A 653 6.27 17.14 -0.34
N PHE A 654 6.00 16.89 -1.62
CA PHE A 654 5.71 17.96 -2.57
C PHE A 654 4.63 17.58 -3.60
N GLN A 655 3.65 18.46 -3.77
CA GLN A 655 2.55 18.31 -4.71
C GLN A 655 2.14 19.68 -5.23
N SER A 656 1.97 19.79 -6.54
CA SER A 656 1.56 21.04 -7.20
C SER A 656 0.15 20.91 -7.77
N GLU A 657 -0.56 22.04 -7.87
CA GLU A 657 -1.86 22.11 -8.53
C GLU A 657 -1.96 23.36 -9.40
N ALA A 658 -2.68 23.25 -10.51
CA ALA A 658 -3.00 24.37 -11.37
C ALA A 658 -4.37 24.16 -11.98
N GLY A 659 -5.11 25.24 -12.22
CA GLY A 659 -6.44 25.09 -12.80
C GLY A 659 -7.09 26.41 -13.15
N PHE A 660 -8.33 26.29 -13.61
CA PHE A 660 -9.17 27.44 -13.90
C PHE A 660 -10.58 27.24 -13.36
N ILE A 661 -11.25 28.34 -13.07
CA ILE A 661 -12.61 28.41 -12.57
C ILE A 661 -13.36 29.46 -13.39
N ASP A 662 -14.49 29.07 -13.95
CA ASP A 662 -15.45 29.95 -14.59
C ASP A 662 -16.71 30.00 -13.72
N THR A 663 -17.04 31.18 -13.20
CA THR A 663 -18.22 31.37 -12.34
C THR A 663 -19.17 32.36 -12.99
N VAL A 664 -20.44 31.99 -13.07
CA VAL A 664 -21.54 32.83 -13.54
C VAL A 664 -22.47 33.10 -12.36
N TYR A 665 -22.57 34.37 -12.02
CA TYR A 665 -23.51 34.89 -11.03
C TYR A 665 -24.73 35.44 -11.77
N THR A 666 -25.94 35.03 -11.41
CA THR A 666 -27.18 35.51 -12.04
C THR A 666 -28.21 35.87 -10.99
N GLN A 667 -28.93 36.98 -11.19
CA GLN A 667 -30.10 37.34 -10.39
C GLN A 667 -31.14 38.03 -11.28
N PRO A 668 -32.43 37.61 -11.25
CA PRO A 668 -33.47 38.22 -12.07
C PRO A 668 -33.64 39.73 -11.81
N LEU A 669 -33.76 40.51 -12.89
CA LEU A 669 -33.97 41.96 -12.85
C LEU A 669 -35.14 42.39 -11.97
N SER A 670 -36.22 41.60 -11.95
CA SER A 670 -37.43 41.87 -11.15
C SER A 670 -37.17 41.88 -9.64
N LYS A 671 -36.09 41.24 -9.18
CA LYS A 671 -35.69 41.18 -7.78
C LYS A 671 -34.51 42.12 -7.46
N GLN A 672 -33.96 42.81 -8.46
CA GLN A 672 -32.82 43.70 -8.27
C GLN A 672 -33.26 45.14 -7.95
N PRO A 673 -32.59 45.82 -7.00
CA PRO A 673 -32.69 47.27 -6.82
C PRO A 673 -32.38 48.00 -8.14
N ALA A 674 -33.09 49.10 -8.41
CA ALA A 674 -32.90 49.91 -9.62
C ALA A 674 -31.44 50.34 -9.87
N SER A 675 -30.64 50.49 -8.80
CA SER A 675 -29.23 50.87 -8.86
C SER A 675 -28.30 49.80 -9.44
N ILE A 676 -28.72 48.53 -9.50
CA ILE A 676 -27.88 47.41 -9.95
C ILE A 676 -28.53 46.57 -11.05
N GLN A 677 -29.61 47.04 -11.67
CA GLN A 677 -30.29 46.34 -12.77
C GLN A 677 -29.38 46.07 -13.98
N SER A 678 -28.28 46.80 -14.14
CA SER A 678 -27.29 46.50 -15.19
C SER A 678 -26.48 45.22 -14.94
N LEU A 679 -26.52 44.66 -13.73
CA LEU A 679 -25.72 43.51 -13.28
C LEU A 679 -26.59 42.27 -13.04
N SER A 680 -27.57 42.01 -13.91
CA SER A 680 -28.38 40.77 -13.86
C SER A 680 -27.54 39.50 -14.04
N LYS A 681 -26.36 39.64 -14.65
CA LYS A 681 -25.38 38.59 -14.87
C LYS A 681 -23.97 39.15 -14.71
N LEU A 682 -23.11 38.41 -14.01
CA LEU A 682 -21.68 38.69 -13.90
C LEU A 682 -20.91 37.40 -14.14
N VAL A 683 -19.86 37.46 -14.96
CA VAL A 683 -18.97 36.33 -15.24
C VAL A 683 -17.62 36.60 -14.60
N SER A 684 -17.07 35.59 -13.91
CA SER A 684 -15.70 35.64 -13.39
C SER A 684 -14.86 34.51 -13.94
N LYS A 685 -13.66 34.83 -14.42
CA LYS A 685 -12.66 33.85 -14.85
C LYS A 685 -11.47 33.91 -13.94
N THR A 686 -11.10 32.77 -13.36
CA THR A 686 -9.97 32.66 -12.43
C THR A 686 -9.02 31.59 -12.93
N VAL A 687 -7.73 31.89 -12.90
CA VAL A 687 -6.67 30.89 -13.04
C VAL A 687 -5.99 30.78 -11.70
N TYR A 688 -5.64 29.58 -11.26
CA TYR A 688 -4.95 29.40 -9.98
C TYR A 688 -3.77 28.44 -10.08
N PHE A 689 -2.83 28.66 -9.18
CA PHE A 689 -1.65 27.83 -8.97
C PHE A 689 -1.51 27.59 -7.47
N GLY A 690 -1.23 26.36 -7.07
CA GLY A 690 -1.07 26.00 -5.69
C GLY A 690 0.01 24.96 -5.48
N GLU A 691 0.51 24.94 -4.25
CA GLU A 691 1.56 24.04 -3.80
C GLU A 691 1.19 23.46 -2.44
N THR A 692 1.54 22.20 -2.22
CA THR A 692 1.44 21.53 -0.93
C THR A 692 2.79 20.93 -0.57
N ILE A 693 3.30 21.35 0.59
CA ILE A 693 4.58 20.93 1.16
C ILE A 693 4.32 20.18 2.47
N ARG A 694 4.90 18.99 2.62
CA ARG A 694 4.80 18.14 3.81
C ARG A 694 6.19 17.90 4.40
N PRO A 695 6.81 18.90 5.06
CA PRO A 695 8.17 18.76 5.59
C PRO A 695 8.28 17.64 6.63
N THR A 696 7.18 17.31 7.29
CA THR A 696 7.07 16.12 8.13
C THR A 696 5.74 15.41 7.85
N ARG A 697 5.60 14.21 8.41
CA ARG A 697 4.36 13.42 8.38
C ARG A 697 3.18 14.05 9.15
N GLN A 698 3.46 15.08 9.93
CA GLN A 698 2.52 15.70 10.86
C GLN A 698 2.25 17.16 10.52
N LEU A 699 3.06 17.78 9.66
CA LEU A 699 2.95 19.18 9.26
C LEU A 699 2.71 19.25 7.75
N ILE A 700 1.61 19.88 7.35
CA ILE A 700 1.24 20.11 5.96
C ILE A 700 1.06 21.61 5.77
N LEU A 701 1.74 22.17 4.79
CA LEU A 701 1.62 23.55 4.35
C LEU A 701 1.03 23.53 2.95
N SER A 702 -0.06 24.25 2.73
CA SER A 702 -0.65 24.40 1.40
C SER A 702 -0.87 25.88 1.12
N GLY A 703 -0.65 26.31 -0.11
CA GLY A 703 -0.88 27.66 -0.56
C GLY A 703 -1.41 27.68 -1.98
N ARG A 704 -2.26 28.65 -2.29
CA ARG A 704 -2.81 28.86 -3.62
C ARG A 704 -2.88 30.36 -3.90
N ILE A 705 -2.51 30.75 -5.11
CA ILE A 705 -2.74 32.09 -5.66
C ILE A 705 -3.71 31.97 -6.83
N ALA A 706 -4.58 32.96 -6.99
CA ALA A 706 -5.71 32.90 -7.90
C ALA A 706 -6.03 34.31 -8.46
N PRO A 707 -5.30 34.80 -9.48
CA PRO A 707 -5.73 35.97 -10.23
C PRO A 707 -7.11 35.73 -10.87
N SER A 708 -8.03 36.66 -10.62
CA SER A 708 -9.42 36.58 -11.09
C SER A 708 -9.79 37.80 -11.92
N ASP A 709 -10.63 37.63 -12.94
CA ASP A 709 -11.22 38.69 -13.76
C ASP A 709 -12.75 38.62 -13.68
N TYR A 710 -13.37 39.65 -13.07
CA TYR A 710 -14.82 39.85 -12.93
C TYR A 710 -15.34 40.91 -13.92
N GLU A 711 -14.77 40.98 -15.13
CA GLU A 711 -15.05 41.95 -16.22
C GLU A 711 -14.66 43.41 -15.92
N LEU A 712 -15.09 43.95 -14.79
CA LEU A 712 -14.81 45.32 -14.35
C LEU A 712 -13.76 45.39 -13.24
N TRP A 713 -13.35 44.22 -12.72
CA TRP A 713 -12.54 44.12 -11.51
C TRP A 713 -11.63 42.90 -11.55
N ARG A 714 -10.36 43.09 -11.20
CA ARG A 714 -9.33 42.05 -11.29
C ARG A 714 -8.59 41.84 -9.96
N PRO A 715 -9.23 41.22 -8.95
CA PRO A 715 -8.58 40.99 -7.68
C PRO A 715 -7.54 39.88 -7.76
N PHE A 716 -6.52 39.98 -6.92
CA PHE A 716 -5.54 38.92 -6.69
C PHE A 716 -5.97 38.11 -5.47
N LEU A 717 -6.61 36.97 -5.68
CA LEU A 717 -7.09 36.11 -4.62
C LEU A 717 -6.01 35.13 -4.18
N TRP A 718 -6.05 34.69 -2.93
CA TRP A 718 -5.11 33.68 -2.43
C TRP A 718 -5.68 32.91 -1.24
N SER A 719 -5.14 31.73 -0.99
CA SER A 719 -5.39 30.97 0.23
C SER A 719 -4.10 30.31 0.73
N SER A 720 -4.01 30.14 2.04
CA SER A 720 -2.92 29.44 2.71
C SER A 720 -3.48 28.62 3.87
N GLN A 721 -2.90 27.46 4.07
CA GLN A 721 -3.28 26.50 5.09
C GLN A 721 -2.04 25.89 5.73
N LEU A 722 -2.05 25.81 7.05
CA LEU A 722 -1.12 25.03 7.85
C LEU A 722 -1.90 24.02 8.66
N THR A 723 -1.62 22.73 8.48
CA THR A 723 -2.19 21.64 9.27
C THR A 723 -1.09 21.01 10.10
N TYR A 724 -1.25 20.95 11.42
CA TYR A 724 -0.36 20.22 12.33
C TYR A 724 -1.13 19.15 13.11
N ARG A 725 -0.81 17.88 12.88
CA ARG A 725 -1.43 16.71 13.50
C ARG A 725 -0.38 15.87 14.23
N PRO A 726 -0.02 16.23 15.49
CA PRO A 726 0.99 15.49 16.24
C PRO A 726 0.51 14.09 16.66
N SER A 727 -0.81 13.88 16.77
CA SER A 727 -1.40 12.59 17.15
C SER A 727 -2.82 12.43 16.58
N ASP A 728 -3.44 11.29 16.87
CA ASP A 728 -4.85 11.06 16.54
C ASP A 728 -5.83 11.80 17.47
N TYR A 729 -5.35 12.34 18.60
CA TYR A 729 -6.20 12.97 19.60
C TYR A 729 -6.35 14.48 19.40
N VAL A 730 -5.39 15.11 18.72
CA VAL A 730 -5.36 16.56 18.54
C VAL A 730 -4.81 16.90 17.17
N SER A 731 -5.46 17.86 16.51
CA SER A 731 -4.95 18.52 15.32
C SER A 731 -5.23 20.01 15.37
N PHE A 732 -4.31 20.78 14.81
CA PHE A 732 -4.38 22.22 14.65
C PHE A 732 -4.43 22.53 13.16
N LEU A 733 -5.27 23.49 12.80
CA LEU A 733 -5.39 23.98 11.44
C LEU A 733 -5.45 25.49 11.49
N VAL A 734 -4.51 26.15 10.82
CA VAL A 734 -4.54 27.61 10.62
C VAL A 734 -4.78 27.84 9.13
N GLN A 735 -5.78 28.64 8.81
CA GLN A 735 -6.14 28.95 7.43
C GLN A 735 -6.27 30.46 7.27
N GLY A 736 -5.69 30.99 6.20
CA GLY A 736 -5.83 32.37 5.76
C GLY A 736 -6.30 32.39 4.31
N PHE A 737 -7.20 33.30 3.96
CA PHE A 737 -7.59 33.49 2.57
C PHE A 737 -8.03 34.93 2.30
N HIS A 738 -7.85 35.35 1.06
CA HIS A 738 -8.34 36.60 0.51
C HIS A 738 -9.23 36.29 -0.69
N GLU A 739 -10.51 36.59 -0.56
CA GLU A 739 -11.56 36.21 -1.51
C GLU A 739 -12.46 37.39 -1.88
N ALA A 740 -13.16 37.29 -3.00
CA ALA A 740 -14.23 38.22 -3.36
C ALA A 740 -15.52 37.86 -2.59
N VAL A 741 -16.27 38.88 -2.14
CA VAL A 741 -17.57 38.64 -1.49
C VAL A 741 -18.61 38.32 -2.55
N GLU A 742 -19.06 37.07 -2.63
CA GLU A 742 -19.95 36.55 -3.68
C GLU A 742 -21.43 36.98 -3.53
N ALA A 743 -21.67 38.30 -3.44
CA ALA A 743 -22.99 38.90 -3.56
C ALA A 743 -22.93 39.96 -4.68
N LEU A 744 -23.90 40.00 -5.59
CA LEU A 744 -23.86 40.95 -6.72
C LEU A 744 -23.65 42.41 -6.30
N PRO A 745 -24.31 42.95 -5.25
CA PRO A 745 -24.03 44.31 -4.83
C PRO A 745 -22.60 44.46 -4.30
N ALA A 746 -22.06 43.48 -3.59
CA ALA A 746 -20.68 43.50 -3.10
C ALA A 746 -19.64 43.40 -4.24
N LEU A 747 -19.89 42.55 -5.24
CA LEU A 747 -19.06 42.44 -6.44
C LEU A 747 -19.06 43.74 -7.25
N SER A 748 -20.21 44.42 -7.35
CA SER A 748 -20.32 45.74 -8.01
C SER A 748 -19.50 46.84 -7.31
N GLN A 749 -19.21 46.65 -6.02
CA GLN A 749 -18.41 47.56 -5.20
C GLN A 749 -16.99 47.04 -4.97
N HIS A 750 -16.57 45.99 -5.68
CA HIS A 750 -15.24 45.40 -5.59
C HIS A 750 -14.86 44.98 -4.16
N ILE A 751 -15.82 44.48 -3.39
CA ILE A 751 -15.61 44.13 -1.99
C ILE A 751 -14.89 42.77 -1.88
N THR A 752 -13.78 42.77 -1.15
CA THR A 752 -13.03 41.57 -0.77
C THR A 752 -13.14 41.29 0.71
N ALA A 753 -12.86 40.06 1.09
CA ALA A 753 -12.71 39.63 2.48
C ALA A 753 -11.36 38.94 2.67
N THR A 754 -10.63 39.36 3.71
CA THR A 754 -9.45 38.65 4.21
C THR A 754 -9.84 37.95 5.50
N GLN A 755 -9.85 36.62 5.48
CA GLN A 755 -10.18 35.81 6.63
C GLN A 755 -8.94 35.09 7.15
N VAL A 756 -8.78 35.06 8.46
CA VAL A 756 -7.83 34.19 9.15
C VAL A 756 -8.61 33.41 10.21
N HIS A 757 -8.39 32.10 10.27
CA HIS A 757 -9.01 31.28 11.30
C HIS A 757 -8.11 30.17 11.81
N GLY A 758 -8.20 29.94 13.12
CA GLY A 758 -7.54 28.86 13.83
C GLY A 758 -8.56 27.83 14.26
N ASN A 759 -8.28 26.57 13.97
CA ASN A 759 -9.12 25.42 14.24
C ASN A 759 -8.35 24.42 15.10
N ILE A 760 -9.00 23.92 16.15
CA ILE A 760 -8.53 22.85 17.01
C ILE A 760 -9.55 21.72 16.92
N ASN A 761 -9.10 20.53 16.50
CA ASN A 761 -9.90 19.31 16.61
C ASN A 761 -9.34 18.43 17.72
N LEU A 762 -10.20 18.02 18.64
CA LEU A 762 -9.92 17.12 19.75
C LEU A 762 -10.74 15.83 19.58
N ALA A 763 -10.11 14.68 19.79
CA ALA A 763 -10.77 13.38 19.83
C ALA A 763 -10.39 12.64 21.13
N PRO A 764 -10.75 13.16 22.31
CA PRO A 764 -10.26 12.64 23.59
C PRO A 764 -10.79 11.23 23.88
N LEU A 765 -11.99 10.93 23.38
CA LEU A 765 -12.66 9.65 23.56
C LEU A 765 -12.86 8.94 22.22
N PRO A 766 -12.99 7.60 22.26
CA PRO A 766 -13.58 6.84 21.16
C PRO A 766 -14.80 7.53 20.59
N TYR A 767 -14.84 7.71 19.26
CA TYR A 767 -16.03 8.15 18.54
C TYR A 767 -16.58 9.55 18.86
N VAL A 768 -15.99 10.28 19.81
CA VAL A 768 -16.38 11.64 20.17
C VAL A 768 -15.31 12.60 19.66
N LYS A 769 -15.72 13.52 18.79
CA LYS A 769 -14.89 14.59 18.25
C LYS A 769 -15.43 15.93 18.70
N VAL A 770 -14.55 16.81 19.16
CA VAL A 770 -14.85 18.21 19.47
C VAL A 770 -14.02 19.06 18.53
N ARG A 771 -14.66 20.00 17.84
CA ARG A 771 -14.00 20.95 16.95
C ARG A 771 -14.33 22.34 17.42
N GLY A 772 -13.31 23.18 17.55
CA GLY A 772 -13.44 24.59 17.88
C GLY A 772 -12.69 25.42 16.85
N VAL A 773 -13.32 26.47 16.34
CA VAL A 773 -12.74 27.40 15.37
C VAL A 773 -12.97 28.81 15.88
N LEU A 774 -11.94 29.64 15.80
CA LEU A 774 -12.03 31.08 15.95
C LEU A 774 -11.62 31.71 14.63
N ASN A 775 -12.40 32.65 14.11
CA ASN A 775 -12.11 33.36 12.87
C ASN A 775 -12.20 34.88 13.03
N ASN A 776 -11.40 35.58 12.24
CA ASN A 776 -11.47 37.02 12.05
C ASN A 776 -11.58 37.27 10.53
N ILE A 777 -12.58 38.02 10.10
CA ILE A 777 -12.83 38.37 8.70
C ILE A 777 -12.81 39.89 8.56
N ARG A 778 -11.87 40.41 7.78
CA ARG A 778 -11.73 41.83 7.48
C ARG A 778 -12.15 42.09 6.05
N PHE A 779 -13.18 42.89 5.87
CA PHE A 779 -13.68 43.27 4.55
C PHE A 779 -13.04 44.58 4.10
N SER A 780 -12.95 44.79 2.78
CA SER A 780 -12.43 46.04 2.21
C SER A 780 -13.35 47.24 2.43
N ASP A 781 -14.62 47.02 2.78
CA ASP A 781 -15.59 48.07 3.11
C ASP A 781 -15.58 48.46 4.61
N THR A 782 -14.47 48.19 5.31
CA THR A 782 -14.24 48.45 6.75
C THR A 782 -15.01 47.55 7.71
N ASN A 783 -15.84 46.63 7.21
CA ASN A 783 -16.48 45.64 8.06
C ASN A 783 -15.42 44.70 8.66
N ASN A 784 -15.55 44.40 9.96
CA ASN A 784 -14.71 43.42 10.62
C ASN A 784 -15.61 42.49 11.45
N ARG A 785 -15.43 41.19 11.26
CA ARG A 785 -16.20 40.15 11.93
C ARG A 785 -15.29 39.25 12.74
N ASP A 786 -15.61 39.12 14.01
CA ASP A 786 -15.04 38.10 14.88
C ASP A 786 -16.07 36.99 15.04
N GLY A 787 -15.72 35.78 14.64
CA GLY A 787 -16.62 34.64 14.67
C GLY A 787 -16.01 33.40 15.28
N TYR A 788 -16.89 32.44 15.53
CA TYR A 788 -16.56 31.17 16.14
C TYR A 788 -17.43 30.05 15.54
N PHE A 789 -16.91 28.84 15.65
CA PHE A 789 -17.64 27.61 15.36
C PHE A 789 -17.23 26.57 16.38
N VAL A 790 -18.20 25.93 17.04
CA VAL A 790 -17.96 24.81 17.94
C VAL A 790 -18.86 23.67 17.51
N SER A 791 -18.31 22.45 17.42
CA SER A 791 -19.12 21.26 17.17
C SER A 791 -18.66 20.07 17.99
N VAL A 792 -19.62 19.28 18.45
CA VAL A 792 -19.41 17.97 19.06
C VAL A 792 -20.05 16.93 18.17
N THR A 793 -19.28 15.95 17.72
CA THR A 793 -19.75 14.82 16.91
C THR A 793 -19.58 13.53 17.71
N THR A 794 -20.61 12.68 17.71
CA THR A 794 -20.55 11.34 18.31
C THR A 794 -21.06 10.28 17.32
N LEU A 795 -20.38 9.14 17.22
CA LEU A 795 -20.86 8.00 16.42
C LEU A 795 -21.81 7.15 17.29
N LEU A 796 -23.09 7.19 16.96
CA LEU A 796 -24.14 6.43 17.66
C LEU A 796 -24.14 4.95 17.27
N SER A 797 -23.84 4.65 16.00
CA SER A 797 -23.75 3.28 15.49
C SER A 797 -22.64 3.18 14.45
N THR A 798 -21.62 2.38 14.74
CA THR A 798 -20.53 2.04 13.81
C THR A 798 -21.01 1.20 12.64
N GLU A 799 -22.00 0.33 12.86
CA GLU A 799 -22.53 -0.58 11.83
C GLU A 799 -23.29 0.17 10.75
N LEU A 800 -24.09 1.15 11.16
CA LEU A 800 -24.85 2.01 10.25
C LEU A 800 -24.04 3.21 9.78
N GLY A 801 -22.94 3.53 10.48
CA GLY A 801 -22.25 4.81 10.36
C GLY A 801 -23.15 6.00 10.73
N LEU A 802 -24.01 5.79 11.72
CA LEU A 802 -24.92 6.81 12.24
C LEU A 802 -24.18 7.69 13.23
N SER A 803 -24.14 9.00 12.96
CA SER A 803 -23.50 10.01 13.79
C SER A 803 -24.47 11.11 14.16
N PHE A 804 -24.26 11.70 15.33
CA PHE A 804 -24.99 12.84 15.84
C PHE A 804 -24.03 14.00 16.03
N ILE A 805 -24.40 15.17 15.52
CA ILE A 805 -23.57 16.37 15.51
C ILE A 805 -24.38 17.48 16.18
N LEU A 806 -23.84 18.04 17.24
CA LEU A 806 -24.27 19.32 17.80
C LEU A 806 -23.27 20.36 17.35
N GLN A 807 -23.74 21.46 16.77
CA GLN A 807 -22.84 22.55 16.40
C GLN A 807 -23.50 23.90 16.63
N GLU A 808 -22.68 24.86 17.03
CA GLU A 808 -23.03 26.27 17.17
C GLU A 808 -22.01 27.07 16.37
N LYS A 809 -22.48 28.04 15.61
CA LYS A 809 -21.62 29.01 14.93
C LYS A 809 -22.17 30.40 15.05
N GLY A 810 -21.30 31.38 15.19
CA GLY A 810 -21.72 32.75 15.29
C GLY A 810 -20.63 33.75 14.93
N PHE A 811 -21.04 35.00 14.76
CA PHE A 811 -20.13 36.12 14.61
C PHE A 811 -20.73 37.40 15.17
N ARG A 812 -19.87 38.37 15.46
CA ARG A 812 -20.23 39.75 15.79
C ARG A 812 -19.59 40.71 14.80
N SER A 813 -20.31 41.77 14.47
CA SER A 813 -19.90 42.86 13.60
C SER A 813 -20.28 44.21 14.22
N LYS A 814 -19.42 45.22 14.04
CA LYS A 814 -19.75 46.62 14.38
C LYS A 814 -20.40 47.37 13.22
N PHE A 815 -20.40 46.80 12.02
CA PHE A 815 -20.85 47.44 10.80
C PHE A 815 -21.88 46.59 10.06
N VAL A 816 -22.97 47.24 9.65
CA VAL A 816 -23.99 46.66 8.78
C VAL A 816 -23.73 47.15 7.37
N SER A 817 -23.19 46.26 6.53
CA SER A 817 -22.96 46.58 5.11
C SER A 817 -24.28 46.63 4.35
N PRO A 818 -24.51 47.64 3.49
CA PRO A 818 -25.66 47.66 2.60
C PRO A 818 -25.48 46.74 1.39
N TYR A 819 -24.28 46.19 1.17
CA TYR A 819 -23.93 45.47 -0.06
C TYR A 819 -24.04 43.94 0.04
N TYR A 820 -24.17 43.41 1.26
CA TYR A 820 -24.29 41.98 1.52
C TYR A 820 -24.89 41.73 2.89
N PHE A 821 -25.35 40.50 3.15
CA PHE A 821 -25.92 40.13 4.44
C PHE A 821 -24.90 40.30 5.58
N SER A 822 -25.11 41.31 6.42
CA SER A 822 -24.16 41.71 7.46
C SER A 822 -24.82 42.18 8.76
N PRO A 823 -25.55 41.30 9.47
CA PRO A 823 -26.08 41.66 10.78
C PRO A 823 -24.93 41.94 11.78
N ASN A 824 -25.20 42.76 12.81
CA ASN A 824 -24.28 43.00 13.92
C ASN A 824 -23.98 41.73 14.73
N LYS A 825 -24.92 40.78 14.74
CA LYS A 825 -24.79 39.51 15.45
C LYS A 825 -25.47 38.41 14.65
N TYR A 826 -24.82 37.26 14.59
CA TYR A 826 -25.40 36.04 14.02
C TYR A 826 -25.04 34.88 14.92
N VAL A 827 -26.00 34.04 15.26
CA VAL A 827 -25.79 32.76 15.95
C VAL A 827 -26.69 31.72 15.30
N LEU A 828 -26.15 30.53 15.04
CA LEU A 828 -26.87 29.39 14.51
C LEU A 828 -26.49 28.12 15.29
N ASP A 829 -27.48 27.55 15.96
CA ASP A 829 -27.39 26.28 16.68
C ASP A 829 -28.05 25.20 15.84
N THR A 830 -27.39 24.06 15.63
CA THR A 830 -27.96 22.95 14.86
C THR A 830 -27.64 21.60 15.50
N ALA A 831 -28.62 20.71 15.48
CA ALA A 831 -28.50 19.29 15.79
C ALA A 831 -28.73 18.50 14.51
N ILE A 832 -27.75 17.70 14.10
CA ILE A 832 -27.73 16.99 12.83
C ILE A 832 -27.56 15.50 13.11
N LEU A 833 -28.40 14.70 12.45
CA LEU A 833 -28.21 13.26 12.34
C LEU A 833 -27.65 12.96 10.96
N ARG A 834 -26.53 12.22 10.91
CA ARG A 834 -25.88 11.83 9.66
C ARG A 834 -25.73 10.31 9.61
N LEU A 835 -26.26 9.71 8.55
CA LEU A 835 -26.04 8.32 8.18
C LEU A 835 -24.98 8.30 7.07
N GLY A 836 -23.77 7.81 7.36
CA GLY A 836 -22.70 7.68 6.36
C GLY A 836 -22.18 6.25 6.30
N ARG A 837 -22.35 5.56 5.17
CA ARG A 837 -21.95 4.15 5.04
C ARG A 837 -21.21 3.88 3.74
N ARG A 838 -20.42 2.82 3.75
CA ARG A 838 -19.87 2.22 2.55
C ARG A 838 -20.94 1.34 1.88
N TYR A 839 -21.18 1.57 0.60
CA TYR A 839 -21.91 0.65 -0.27
C TYR A 839 -20.89 -0.14 -1.09
N ALA A 840 -21.04 -1.47 -1.13
CA ALA A 840 -20.00 -2.36 -1.66
C ALA A 840 -18.62 -2.07 -1.02
N THR A 841 -17.53 -2.22 -1.78
CA THR A 841 -16.15 -2.10 -1.27
C THR A 841 -15.58 -0.69 -1.35
N ARG A 842 -16.00 0.10 -2.35
CA ARG A 842 -15.35 1.37 -2.70
C ARG A 842 -16.28 2.59 -2.79
N TRP A 843 -17.61 2.40 -2.69
CA TRP A 843 -18.55 3.53 -2.71
C TRP A 843 -18.89 3.98 -1.30
N HIS A 844 -18.93 5.28 -1.09
CA HIS A 844 -19.30 5.92 0.17
C HIS A 844 -20.47 6.85 -0.11
N TYR A 845 -21.52 6.72 0.68
CA TYR A 845 -22.62 7.66 0.65
C TYR A 845 -22.84 8.23 2.04
N TYR A 846 -23.40 9.43 2.09
CA TYR A 846 -23.96 9.96 3.32
C TYR A 846 -25.29 10.66 3.04
N ILE A 847 -26.14 10.63 4.04
CA ILE A 847 -27.37 11.40 4.12
C ILE A 847 -27.34 12.05 5.49
N ASP A 848 -27.51 13.38 5.55
CA ASP A 848 -27.67 14.08 6.81
C ASP A 848 -28.90 14.97 6.81
N GLY A 849 -29.41 15.21 8.01
CA GLY A 849 -30.62 15.96 8.25
C GLY A 849 -30.57 16.54 9.65
N GLY A 850 -30.94 17.80 9.80
CA GLY A 850 -30.82 18.48 11.08
C GLY A 850 -31.82 19.61 11.26
N LEU A 851 -32.07 19.92 12.52
CA LEU A 851 -32.91 21.03 12.97
C LEU A 851 -32.06 21.99 13.77
N GLY A 852 -32.44 23.26 13.78
CA GLY A 852 -31.70 24.28 14.47
C GLY A 852 -32.48 25.55 14.74
N ARG A 853 -31.77 26.52 15.30
CA ARG A 853 -32.27 27.86 15.61
C ARG A 853 -31.26 28.91 15.20
N GLN A 854 -31.76 29.98 14.62
CA GLN A 854 -30.98 31.11 14.17
C GLN A 854 -31.39 32.38 14.92
N PHE A 855 -30.40 33.13 15.36
CA PHE A 855 -30.53 34.44 15.98
C PHE A 855 -29.78 35.45 15.13
N VAL A 856 -30.42 36.57 14.83
CA VAL A 856 -29.85 37.65 14.04
C VAL A 856 -30.04 38.95 14.82
N GLY A 857 -28.97 39.68 15.09
CA GLY A 857 -29.03 41.01 15.71
C GLY A 857 -28.70 42.08 14.68
N VAL A 858 -29.58 43.06 14.51
CA VAL A 858 -29.37 44.25 13.66
C VAL A 858 -29.58 45.48 14.52
N ASP A 859 -28.67 46.45 14.44
CA ASP A 859 -28.70 47.69 15.24
C ASP A 859 -28.84 47.44 16.75
N ASN A 860 -28.16 46.41 17.25
CA ASN A 860 -28.23 45.91 18.63
C ASN A 860 -29.61 45.40 19.07
N VAL A 861 -30.55 45.19 18.16
CA VAL A 861 -31.84 44.54 18.42
C VAL A 861 -31.75 43.08 18.01
N ASP A 862 -31.80 42.17 18.98
CA ASP A 862 -31.83 40.73 18.75
C ASP A 862 -33.20 40.31 18.20
N SER A 863 -33.20 39.59 17.08
CA SER A 863 -34.40 38.95 16.53
C SER A 863 -34.89 37.84 17.45
N ARG A 864 -36.17 37.45 17.29
CA ARG A 864 -36.64 36.16 17.82
C ARG A 864 -35.83 35.01 17.21
N PRO A 865 -35.71 33.85 17.88
CA PRO A 865 -35.12 32.66 17.27
C PRO A 865 -35.97 32.17 16.10
N SER A 866 -35.35 32.01 14.94
CA SER A 866 -35.96 31.38 13.77
C SER A 866 -35.58 29.92 13.67
N ARG A 867 -36.55 29.06 13.31
CA ARG A 867 -36.28 27.65 13.06
C ARG A 867 -35.44 27.51 11.80
N THR A 868 -34.43 26.65 11.86
CA THR A 868 -33.65 26.25 10.69
C THR A 868 -33.76 24.75 10.51
N TRP A 869 -33.73 24.29 9.28
CA TRP A 869 -33.52 22.88 8.98
C TRP A 869 -32.59 22.74 7.80
N GLN A 870 -31.86 21.64 7.77
CA GLN A 870 -30.97 21.32 6.67
C GLN A 870 -31.02 19.83 6.39
N TRP A 871 -30.78 19.46 5.15
CA TRP A 871 -30.50 18.09 4.77
C TRP A 871 -29.53 18.06 3.60
N GLY A 872 -28.69 17.05 3.56
CA GLY A 872 -27.72 16.85 2.51
C GLY A 872 -27.59 15.38 2.16
N LEU A 873 -27.13 15.13 0.94
CA LEU A 873 -26.71 13.81 0.49
C LEU A 873 -25.37 13.95 -0.21
N GLY A 874 -24.56 12.90 -0.15
CA GLY A 874 -23.36 12.78 -0.94
C GLY A 874 -23.10 11.34 -1.34
N LEU A 875 -22.43 11.19 -2.47
CA LEU A 875 -22.00 9.94 -3.04
C LEU A 875 -20.59 10.13 -3.60
N ASN A 876 -19.66 9.30 -3.17
CA ASN A 876 -18.28 9.28 -3.63
C ASN A 876 -17.91 7.83 -3.95
N GLY A 877 -17.21 7.61 -5.05
CA GLY A 877 -16.65 6.29 -5.34
C GLY A 877 -16.10 6.17 -6.76
N PRO A 878 -15.39 5.07 -7.05
CA PRO A 878 -14.85 4.81 -8.38
C PRO A 878 -15.93 4.35 -9.35
N ILE A 879 -15.99 4.99 -10.52
CA ILE A 879 -16.63 4.43 -11.72
C ILE A 879 -15.73 3.34 -12.31
N THR A 880 -14.42 3.62 -12.37
CA THR A 880 -13.36 2.68 -12.76
C THR A 880 -12.16 2.85 -11.81
N ASP A 881 -11.11 2.05 -11.96
CA ASP A 881 -9.88 2.22 -11.15
C ASP A 881 -9.18 3.58 -11.40
N ARG A 882 -9.51 4.27 -12.49
CA ARG A 882 -8.93 5.58 -12.88
C ARG A 882 -9.93 6.73 -12.90
N VAL A 883 -11.23 6.48 -12.74
CA VAL A 883 -12.28 7.50 -12.78
C VAL A 883 -13.10 7.47 -11.51
N ILE A 884 -13.13 8.59 -10.79
CA ILE A 884 -13.79 8.74 -9.49
C ILE A 884 -14.89 9.79 -9.61
N LEU A 885 -16.09 9.45 -9.13
CA LEU A 885 -17.23 10.36 -9.05
C LEU A 885 -17.36 10.92 -7.64
N ASN A 886 -17.49 12.23 -7.54
CA ASN A 886 -18.00 12.91 -6.36
C ASN A 886 -19.32 13.59 -6.73
N LEU A 887 -20.35 13.35 -5.93
CA LEU A 887 -21.63 14.03 -6.03
C LEU A 887 -22.03 14.48 -4.64
N TYR A 888 -22.48 15.72 -4.50
CA TYR A 888 -23.18 16.13 -3.30
C TYR A 888 -24.32 17.08 -3.62
N TYR A 889 -25.31 17.08 -2.73
CA TYR A 889 -26.41 18.02 -2.72
C TYR A 889 -26.71 18.42 -1.29
N LEU A 890 -27.04 19.69 -1.08
CA LEU A 890 -27.37 20.28 0.19
C LEU A 890 -28.56 21.21 0.00
N MET A 891 -29.52 21.13 0.92
CA MET A 891 -30.57 22.11 1.08
C MET A 891 -30.56 22.61 2.52
N THR A 892 -30.55 23.92 2.67
CA THR A 892 -30.73 24.58 3.96
C THR A 892 -31.92 25.52 3.88
N THR A 893 -32.65 25.63 4.98
CA THR A 893 -33.74 26.57 5.12
C THR A 893 -33.61 27.29 6.45
N GLN A 894 -33.69 28.60 6.38
CA GLN A 894 -33.58 29.52 7.50
C GLN A 894 -34.87 30.32 7.55
N ALA A 895 -35.64 30.21 8.64
CA ALA A 895 -36.83 31.04 8.79
C ALA A 895 -36.44 32.53 8.85
N ALA A 896 -37.28 33.34 8.22
CA ALA A 896 -37.12 34.78 8.17
C ALA A 896 -37.31 35.38 9.56
N ASN A 897 -36.28 36.08 10.05
CA ASN A 897 -36.32 36.79 11.33
C ASN A 897 -36.80 38.24 11.21
N PHE A 898 -36.83 38.80 10.01
CA PHE A 898 -37.41 40.11 9.76
C PHE A 898 -38.89 39.91 9.44
N THR A 899 -39.76 40.65 10.14
CA THR A 899 -41.22 40.48 10.20
C THR A 899 -41.93 40.47 8.84
N ASN A 900 -41.25 40.83 7.74
CA ASN A 900 -41.77 40.84 6.38
C ASN A 900 -40.88 40.11 5.34
N SER A 901 -39.83 39.38 5.73
CA SER A 901 -38.99 38.64 4.78
C SER A 901 -39.53 37.24 4.52
N SER A 902 -39.40 36.73 3.29
CA SER A 902 -39.69 35.33 2.98
C SER A 902 -38.65 34.41 3.61
N VAL A 903 -39.05 33.18 3.94
CA VAL A 903 -38.14 32.12 4.41
C VAL A 903 -36.96 32.00 3.46
N TYR A 904 -35.74 32.16 3.97
CA TYR A 904 -34.52 32.02 3.18
C TYR A 904 -34.24 30.54 2.92
N LYS A 905 -34.18 30.16 1.65
CA LYS A 905 -33.88 28.79 1.21
C LYS A 905 -32.60 28.85 0.41
N TYR A 906 -31.69 27.91 0.63
CA TYR A 906 -30.47 27.77 -0.14
C TYR A 906 -30.30 26.31 -0.54
N GLN A 907 -30.15 26.07 -1.83
CA GLN A 907 -29.89 24.77 -2.42
C GLN A 907 -28.57 24.83 -3.16
N ALA A 908 -27.74 23.81 -2.98
CA ALA A 908 -26.48 23.70 -3.69
C ALA A 908 -26.18 22.24 -4.01
N GLY A 909 -25.49 22.01 -5.12
CA GLY A 909 -24.95 20.71 -5.46
C GLY A 909 -23.69 20.83 -6.29
N ALA A 910 -22.89 19.79 -6.27
CA ALA A 910 -21.77 19.67 -7.20
C ALA A 910 -21.61 18.24 -7.69
N VAL A 911 -21.06 18.14 -8.89
CA VAL A 911 -20.56 16.91 -9.48
C VAL A 911 -19.11 17.12 -9.87
N GLU A 912 -18.27 16.15 -9.55
CA GLU A 912 -16.84 16.18 -9.87
C GLU A 912 -16.43 14.80 -10.40
N LEU A 913 -15.59 14.79 -11.44
CA LEU A 913 -15.00 13.59 -11.98
C LEU A 913 -13.48 13.72 -11.87
N LYS A 914 -12.85 12.86 -11.06
CA LYS A 914 -11.39 12.82 -10.95
C LYS A 914 -10.84 11.69 -11.82
N PHE A 915 -10.04 12.06 -12.81
CA PHE A 915 -9.32 11.18 -13.73
C PHE A 915 -7.87 11.03 -13.26
N LEU A 916 -7.41 9.80 -13.10
CA LEU A 916 -6.03 9.44 -12.80
C LEU A 916 -5.33 9.07 -14.12
N ILE A 917 -4.38 9.89 -14.58
CA ILE A 917 -3.78 9.84 -15.92
C ILE A 917 -2.37 9.28 -15.90
#